data_AF-A0A957I475-F1
#
_entry.id   AF-A0A957I475-F1
#
_cell.length_a   1.000
_cell.length_b   1.000
_cell.length_c   1.000
_cell.angle_alpha   90.00
_cell.angle_beta   90.00
_cell.angle_gamma   90.00
#
_symmetry.space_group_name_H-M   'P 1'
#
loop_
_entity.id
_entity.type
_entity.pdbx_description
1 polymer ?
#
loop_
_entity_poly.entity_id
_entity_poly.type
_entity_poly.pdbx_seq_one_letter_code
_entity_poly.pdbx_strand_id
1 'polypeptide(L)'
;MPQRTLKSYARTKAPLELPRLIDVQLESFMTFRDESLAELFEEISPITSYNGNLELYFPCSLPAVKDFNLSYWFGEPKYSVEECVERDMSYSAPLYVKVLLYSTDLDQPIVQDIFMGDFPLMTDAGTFIINGTERVVVSQLIRSPGAYFEIQEERATGRPLAMGKLIPDRGAWMEFETRKTDYLTVKFNRKRTVPITLFLRAMAAVDDGLGNHLLKTGSDQELLDLFAHVDTNGEHLYIQGSIEQEPPWEPDRSLPEQALIEFYKRMRPGDPPTLDNAQQYLYEQLYDKRRYDLARVGRYKLNKKLGLHDLVPLEHRTITQYDIVRLVEHMIQINNGIEGADDIDHLGNRRVKTVGELLQAKLRVGLRRMERVVKERMSIRESDTITPVALINIRPVVAAIREFFGSSQLSQFMEQANPLAELTHKRTLSALGPGGLRRERAGFEVRDVHHSHYGRICPIETPEGPNIGLIGRLASYGRVNKYGFIETPYLRVRKTIVGDDPDMINHDAFVDIMDADGNVLVAAGETITEDAFARIKEANLPEVKVRPFLTDDLVYMSADEEDPFTIAQLGAQIDDRGQFMENRISVRRNQQFRFSSVERVDYVDVAPRQIVGVSAALIPFLEHDDANRALMGSNMQRQAVPLLDPDVPIVSTGMEQQAAMNSGQVVVAAEPGEVLRVTGDEVVVLGENGPRNYRLRKYNRSNQSTCIDQHPVVNKGQRIEVNDVLADSSSTENGELALGQDVVVAFLSWEGGNFEDAILVSERMV
;
A
#
# COMPACT_ATOMS: atom_id res chain seq x y z
N MET A 1 -16.80 -11.05 -37.53
CA MET A 1 -17.87 -11.88 -36.95
C MET A 1 -19.06 -10.98 -36.62
N PRO A 2 -20.31 -11.46 -36.64
CA PRO A 2 -21.43 -10.64 -36.17
C PRO A 2 -21.17 -10.28 -34.69
N GLN A 3 -21.17 -8.98 -34.38
CA GLN A 3 -21.11 -8.50 -32.99
C GLN A 3 -22.23 -9.20 -32.20
N ARG A 4 -21.88 -10.02 -31.20
CA ARG A 4 -22.85 -10.57 -30.24
C ARG A 4 -23.59 -9.36 -29.63
N THR A 5 -24.89 -9.24 -29.90
CA THR A 5 -25.72 -8.19 -29.29
C THR A 5 -25.87 -8.50 -27.80
N LEU A 6 -25.08 -7.83 -26.98
CA LEU A 6 -25.14 -7.91 -25.53
C LEU A 6 -26.37 -7.15 -25.01
N LYS A 7 -27.15 -7.80 -24.15
CA LYS A 7 -28.28 -7.17 -23.45
C LYS A 7 -27.91 -7.00 -21.98
N SER A 8 -27.65 -5.78 -21.56
CA SER A 8 -27.40 -5.44 -20.15
C SER A 8 -28.71 -5.31 -19.37
N TYR A 9 -28.71 -5.84 -18.14
CA TYR A 9 -29.79 -5.67 -17.16
C TYR A 9 -29.46 -4.64 -16.07
N ALA A 10 -28.36 -3.89 -16.22
CA ALA A 10 -27.96 -2.85 -15.28
C ALA A 10 -29.05 -1.76 -15.18
N ARG A 11 -29.47 -1.45 -13.94
CA ARG A 11 -30.46 -0.40 -13.65
C ARG A 11 -29.82 0.92 -13.24
N THR A 12 -28.55 0.88 -12.87
CA THR A 12 -27.72 2.01 -12.48
C THR A 12 -26.53 2.08 -13.42
N LYS A 13 -26.22 3.29 -13.91
CA LYS A 13 -24.99 3.51 -14.68
C LYS A 13 -23.81 3.53 -13.71
N ALA A 14 -22.79 2.71 -13.94
CA ALA A 14 -21.53 2.86 -13.21
C ALA A 14 -20.89 4.20 -13.64
N PRO A 15 -20.65 5.12 -12.70
CA PRO A 15 -20.03 6.42 -12.97
C PRO A 15 -18.54 6.29 -13.28
N LEU A 16 -17.90 5.17 -12.88
CA LEU A 16 -16.47 4.93 -13.05
C LEU A 16 -16.19 3.59 -13.75
N GLU A 17 -15.47 3.64 -14.85
CA GLU A 17 -14.89 2.46 -15.52
C GLU A 17 -13.82 1.79 -14.65
N LEU A 18 -13.59 0.50 -14.84
CA LEU A 18 -12.59 -0.21 -14.06
C LEU A 18 -11.19 0.30 -14.41
N PRO A 19 -10.33 0.57 -13.40
CA PRO A 19 -8.93 0.89 -13.66
C PRO A 19 -8.21 -0.35 -14.21
N ARG A 20 -7.01 -0.15 -14.76
CA ARG A 20 -6.15 -1.27 -15.16
C ARG A 20 -5.78 -2.07 -13.90
N LEU A 21 -6.17 -3.34 -13.90
CA LEU A 21 -6.19 -4.18 -12.71
C LEU A 21 -4.79 -4.64 -12.26
N ILE A 22 -3.74 -4.32 -13.00
CA ILE A 22 -2.35 -4.66 -12.67
C ILE A 22 -1.48 -3.45 -12.32
N ASP A 23 -2.06 -2.25 -12.21
CA ASP A 23 -1.32 -1.01 -11.93
C ASP A 23 -0.54 -1.06 -10.62
N VAL A 24 -1.07 -1.78 -9.61
CA VAL A 24 -0.36 -2.00 -8.33
C VAL A 24 1.03 -2.62 -8.50
N GLN A 25 1.24 -3.42 -9.54
CA GLN A 25 2.55 -3.99 -9.87
C GLN A 25 3.39 -3.02 -10.71
N LEU A 26 2.79 -2.48 -11.79
CA LEU A 26 3.48 -1.65 -12.76
C LEU A 26 3.94 -0.31 -12.15
N GLU A 27 3.03 0.44 -11.52
CA GLU A 27 3.34 1.73 -10.90
C GLU A 27 4.38 1.58 -9.79
N SER A 28 4.24 0.55 -8.95
CA SER A 28 5.19 0.25 -7.87
C SER A 28 6.61 0.01 -8.39
N PHE A 29 6.76 -0.74 -9.48
CA PHE A 29 8.06 -1.00 -10.08
C PHE A 29 8.62 0.24 -10.79
N MET A 30 7.78 1.02 -11.45
CA MET A 30 8.19 2.31 -12.06
C MET A 30 8.70 3.29 -11.00
N THR A 31 7.96 3.51 -9.92
CA THR A 31 8.40 4.37 -8.80
C THR A 31 9.70 3.85 -8.18
N PHE A 32 9.87 2.54 -8.06
CA PHE A 32 11.14 1.97 -7.58
C PHE A 32 12.31 2.32 -8.50
N ARG A 33 12.11 2.14 -9.81
CA ARG A 33 13.12 2.36 -10.84
C ARG A 33 13.51 3.82 -10.95
N ASP A 34 12.55 4.73 -10.82
CA ASP A 34 12.73 6.15 -11.16
C ASP A 34 13.05 7.00 -9.90
N GLU A 35 12.52 6.63 -8.73
CA GLU A 35 12.69 7.39 -7.48
C GLU A 35 13.42 6.60 -6.38
N SER A 36 12.95 5.39 -6.03
CA SER A 36 13.42 4.70 -4.80
C SER A 36 14.87 4.23 -4.86
N LEU A 37 15.39 3.93 -6.06
CA LEU A 37 16.80 3.61 -6.26
C LEU A 37 17.72 4.80 -5.95
N ALA A 38 17.30 6.02 -6.30
CA ALA A 38 18.04 7.24 -5.98
C ALA A 38 18.16 7.42 -4.46
N GLU A 39 17.06 7.21 -3.72
CA GLU A 39 17.05 7.28 -2.25
C GLU A 39 18.04 6.27 -1.64
N LEU A 40 18.15 5.07 -2.19
CA LEU A 40 19.09 4.05 -1.70
C LEU A 40 20.55 4.43 -1.90
N PHE A 41 20.87 5.10 -3.01
CA PHE A 41 22.22 5.61 -3.26
C PHE A 41 22.54 6.79 -2.35
N GLU A 42 21.58 7.67 -2.11
CA GLU A 42 21.71 8.78 -1.17
C GLU A 42 21.95 8.30 0.27
N GLU A 43 21.28 7.22 0.70
CA GLU A 43 21.45 6.62 2.03
C GLU A 43 22.86 6.10 2.34
N ILE A 44 23.62 5.71 1.32
CA ILE A 44 25.00 5.19 1.47
C ILE A 44 26.05 6.26 1.19
N SER A 45 25.67 7.38 0.56
CA SER A 45 26.57 8.46 0.17
C SER A 45 26.70 9.54 1.27
N PRO A 46 27.89 10.10 1.54
CA PRO A 46 29.20 9.59 1.14
C PRO A 46 29.61 8.35 1.95
N ILE A 47 30.50 7.58 1.33
CA ILE A 47 31.27 6.53 1.99
C ILE A 47 32.66 7.09 2.28
N THR A 48 32.91 7.42 3.55
CA THR A 48 34.21 7.93 4.02
C THR A 48 35.08 6.81 4.60
N SER A 49 36.38 6.86 4.33
CA SER A 49 37.39 5.95 4.90
C SER A 49 37.60 6.16 6.41
N TYR A 50 38.20 5.18 7.11
CA TYR A 50 38.45 5.30 8.56
C TYR A 50 39.39 6.44 8.95
N ASN A 51 40.29 6.84 8.05
CA ASN A 51 41.21 7.97 8.25
C ASN A 51 40.65 9.31 7.75
N GLY A 52 39.50 9.32 7.05
CA GLY A 52 38.88 10.53 6.52
C GLY A 52 39.44 11.07 5.20
N ASN A 53 40.50 10.45 4.64
CA ASN A 53 41.18 10.99 3.45
C ASN A 53 40.44 10.70 2.14
N LEU A 54 39.65 9.62 2.08
CA LEU A 54 38.96 9.16 0.87
C LEU A 54 37.45 9.20 1.05
N GLU A 55 36.76 9.72 0.06
CA GLU A 55 35.30 9.80 0.02
C GLU A 55 34.78 9.31 -1.33
N LEU A 56 33.87 8.33 -1.30
CA LEU A 56 33.18 7.84 -2.48
C LEU A 56 31.71 8.26 -2.43
N TYR A 57 31.28 8.92 -3.50
CA TYR A 57 29.94 9.45 -3.67
C TYR A 57 29.19 8.66 -4.73
N PHE A 58 27.99 8.23 -4.36
CA PHE A 58 26.98 7.72 -5.28
C PHE A 58 26.01 8.85 -5.67
N PRO A 59 25.12 8.66 -6.67
CA PRO A 59 24.11 9.66 -7.01
C PRO A 59 23.33 10.10 -5.76
N CYS A 60 23.43 11.39 -5.42
CA CYS A 60 22.82 11.98 -4.23
C CYS A 60 22.65 13.49 -4.41
N SER A 61 21.84 14.12 -3.55
CA SER A 61 21.46 15.54 -3.66
C SER A 61 22.43 16.48 -2.94
N LEU A 62 23.59 16.00 -2.50
CA LEU A 62 24.53 16.79 -1.70
C LEU A 62 25.11 17.95 -2.54
N PRO A 63 25.18 19.18 -1.99
CA PRO A 63 25.73 20.34 -2.71
C PRO A 63 27.14 20.12 -3.25
N ALA A 64 27.96 19.36 -2.52
CA ALA A 64 29.35 19.07 -2.86
C ALA A 64 29.52 18.30 -4.19
N VAL A 65 28.50 17.56 -4.64
CA VAL A 65 28.58 16.71 -5.84
C VAL A 65 27.72 17.19 -7.00
N LYS A 66 27.04 18.33 -6.84
CA LYS A 66 26.05 18.84 -7.81
C LYS A 66 26.66 19.07 -9.20
N ASP A 67 27.91 19.53 -9.25
CA ASP A 67 28.60 19.84 -10.50
C ASP A 67 29.07 18.61 -11.28
N PHE A 68 29.04 17.41 -10.68
CA PHE A 68 29.52 16.17 -11.29
C PHE A 68 28.44 15.33 -11.98
N ASN A 69 27.16 15.76 -11.90
CA ASN A 69 26.01 15.13 -12.56
C ASN A 69 25.95 13.59 -12.36
N LEU A 70 26.12 13.16 -11.11
CA LEU A 70 26.05 11.75 -10.72
C LEU A 70 24.63 11.22 -10.95
N SER A 71 24.53 10.09 -11.66
CA SER A 71 23.26 9.50 -12.10
C SER A 71 23.36 7.98 -12.18
N TYR A 72 22.22 7.32 -12.34
CA TYR A 72 22.13 5.89 -12.65
C TYR A 72 21.17 5.71 -13.82
N TRP A 73 21.36 4.62 -14.58
CA TRP A 73 20.47 4.27 -15.68
C TRP A 73 20.51 2.77 -15.94
N PHE A 74 19.44 2.27 -16.55
CA PHE A 74 19.37 0.92 -17.07
C PHE A 74 19.74 0.96 -18.56
N GLY A 75 20.58 0.04 -19.00
CA GLY A 75 20.79 -0.19 -20.43
C GLY A 75 19.64 -1.00 -21.03
N GLU A 76 19.79 -1.38 -22.30
CA GLU A 76 18.81 -2.22 -22.98
C GLU A 76 18.84 -3.67 -22.48
N PRO A 77 17.67 -4.34 -22.40
CA PRO A 77 17.60 -5.77 -22.17
C PRO A 77 18.41 -6.54 -23.24
N LYS A 78 19.19 -7.53 -22.82
CA LYS A 78 20.03 -8.30 -23.75
C LYS A 78 19.24 -9.22 -24.68
N TYR A 79 18.05 -9.63 -24.24
CA TYR A 79 17.18 -10.61 -24.91
C TYR A 79 15.73 -10.20 -24.71
N SER A 80 14.87 -10.63 -25.63
CA SER A 80 13.42 -10.50 -25.49
C SER A 80 12.87 -11.42 -24.40
N VAL A 81 11.65 -11.14 -23.94
CA VAL A 81 10.95 -11.96 -22.93
C VAL A 81 10.81 -13.40 -23.43
N GLU A 82 10.45 -13.57 -24.70
CA GLU A 82 10.26 -14.86 -25.35
C GLU A 82 11.57 -15.67 -25.39
N GLU A 83 12.67 -15.04 -25.80
CA GLU A 83 13.99 -15.69 -25.81
C GLU A 83 14.45 -16.09 -24.42
N CYS A 84 14.12 -15.28 -23.39
CA CYS A 84 14.45 -15.61 -22.02
C CYS A 84 13.71 -16.87 -21.54
N VAL A 85 12.44 -17.02 -21.89
CA VAL A 85 11.66 -18.23 -21.58
C VAL A 85 12.18 -19.44 -22.35
N GLU A 86 12.45 -19.31 -23.65
CA GLU A 86 12.92 -20.42 -24.50
C GLU A 86 14.32 -20.94 -24.11
N ARG A 87 15.20 -20.06 -23.62
CA ARG A 87 16.61 -20.38 -23.33
C ARG A 87 16.93 -20.51 -21.84
N ASP A 88 15.91 -20.58 -20.99
CA ASP A 88 16.06 -20.63 -19.54
C ASP A 88 16.89 -19.46 -18.96
N MET A 89 16.77 -18.27 -19.55
CA MET A 89 17.48 -17.05 -19.14
C MET A 89 16.59 -16.13 -18.30
N SER A 90 17.19 -15.17 -17.62
CA SER A 90 16.45 -14.13 -16.90
C SER A 90 16.29 -12.89 -17.77
N TYR A 91 15.10 -12.29 -17.78
CA TYR A 91 14.86 -11.01 -18.45
C TYR A 91 15.41 -9.88 -17.59
N SER A 92 16.51 -9.30 -18.02
CA SER A 92 17.27 -8.32 -17.25
C SER A 92 17.95 -7.28 -18.13
N ALA A 93 18.19 -6.11 -17.53
CA ALA A 93 18.94 -5.02 -18.13
C ALA A 93 20.18 -4.69 -17.28
N PRO A 94 21.30 -4.28 -17.89
CA PRO A 94 22.48 -3.87 -17.15
C PRO A 94 22.22 -2.54 -16.42
N LEU A 95 22.45 -2.51 -15.10
CA LEU A 95 22.37 -1.28 -14.30
C LEU A 95 23.75 -0.62 -14.23
N TYR A 96 23.82 0.65 -14.62
CA TYR A 96 25.02 1.48 -14.53
C TYR A 96 24.82 2.62 -13.53
N VAL A 97 25.89 2.96 -12.82
CA VAL A 97 25.91 4.05 -11.84
C VAL A 97 27.17 4.87 -12.03
N LYS A 98 27.00 6.18 -12.19
CA LYS A 98 28.09 7.15 -12.22
C LYS A 98 28.44 7.55 -10.79
N VAL A 99 29.69 7.30 -10.39
CA VAL A 99 30.19 7.60 -9.04
C VAL A 99 31.37 8.56 -9.10
N LEU A 100 31.60 9.23 -7.98
CA LEU A 100 32.74 10.15 -7.79
C LEU A 100 33.61 9.65 -6.63
N LEU A 101 34.90 9.51 -6.88
CA LEU A 101 35.91 9.33 -5.83
C LEU A 101 36.67 10.65 -5.63
N TYR A 102 36.66 11.12 -4.39
CA TYR A 102 37.39 12.30 -3.94
C TYR A 102 38.44 11.89 -2.91
N SER A 103 39.60 12.54 -2.95
CA SER A 103 40.67 12.40 -1.96
C SER A 103 41.32 13.75 -1.72
N THR A 104 41.78 13.99 -0.50
CA THR A 104 42.69 15.13 -0.22
C THR A 104 44.03 15.01 -0.94
N ASP A 105 44.43 13.78 -1.24
CA ASP A 105 45.73 13.45 -1.84
C ASP A 105 45.65 13.34 -3.38
N LEU A 106 44.44 13.39 -3.96
CA LEU A 106 44.25 13.36 -5.42
C LEU A 106 44.20 14.78 -5.96
N ASP A 107 45.00 15.06 -7.00
CA ASP A 107 45.01 16.35 -7.69
C ASP A 107 43.65 16.68 -8.34
N GLN A 108 42.87 15.67 -8.74
CA GLN A 108 41.54 15.83 -9.33
C GLN A 108 40.54 14.75 -8.89
N PRO A 109 39.26 15.10 -8.71
CA PRO A 109 38.17 14.15 -8.51
C PRO A 109 38.04 13.17 -9.67
N ILE A 110 37.87 11.88 -9.38
CA ILE A 110 37.72 10.83 -10.39
C ILE A 110 36.24 10.47 -10.52
N VAL A 111 35.64 10.80 -11.67
CA VAL A 111 34.28 10.38 -12.03
C VAL A 111 34.33 9.17 -12.95
N GLN A 112 33.58 8.12 -12.63
CA GLN A 112 33.57 6.90 -13.42
C GLN A 112 32.19 6.22 -13.43
N ASP A 113 31.84 5.64 -14.57
CA ASP A 113 30.65 4.81 -14.75
C ASP A 113 30.95 3.36 -14.34
N ILE A 114 30.12 2.80 -13.47
CA ILE A 114 30.30 1.47 -12.91
C ILE A 114 29.09 0.60 -13.24
N PHE A 115 29.36 -0.58 -13.77
CA PHE A 115 28.37 -1.63 -13.93
C PHE A 115 28.05 -2.26 -12.56
N MET A 116 26.80 -2.14 -12.12
CA MET A 116 26.30 -2.64 -10.82
C MET A 116 25.74 -4.06 -10.89
N GLY A 117 25.61 -4.63 -12.10
CA GLY A 117 25.05 -5.95 -12.34
C GLY A 117 23.85 -5.91 -13.29
N ASP A 118 23.45 -7.09 -13.76
CA ASP A 118 22.21 -7.25 -14.51
C ASP A 118 21.03 -7.27 -13.53
N PHE A 119 20.07 -6.37 -13.73
CA PHE A 119 18.90 -6.20 -12.88
C PHE A 119 17.65 -6.78 -13.57
N PRO A 120 16.89 -7.69 -12.92
CA PRO A 120 15.65 -8.22 -13.49
C PRO A 120 14.62 -7.12 -13.73
N LEU A 121 14.07 -7.05 -14.95
CA LEU A 121 13.04 -6.09 -15.31
C LEU A 121 11.65 -6.71 -15.25
N MET A 122 10.67 -5.88 -14.90
CA MET A 122 9.25 -6.25 -14.98
C MET A 122 8.79 -6.21 -16.44
N THR A 123 8.01 -7.20 -16.84
CA THR A 123 7.34 -7.26 -18.16
C THR A 123 6.11 -6.34 -18.18
N ASP A 124 5.57 -6.05 -19.36
CA ASP A 124 4.33 -5.26 -19.50
C ASP A 124 3.10 -5.94 -18.88
N ALA A 125 3.19 -7.24 -18.60
CA ALA A 125 2.16 -8.02 -17.93
C ALA A 125 2.29 -7.96 -16.39
N GLY A 126 3.27 -7.26 -15.82
CA GLY A 126 3.46 -7.15 -14.38
C GLY A 126 4.13 -8.38 -13.73
N THR A 127 4.94 -9.11 -14.50
CA THR A 127 5.65 -10.32 -14.06
C THR A 127 7.17 -10.19 -14.25
N PHE A 128 7.93 -11.16 -13.75
CA PHE A 128 9.39 -11.25 -13.92
C PHE A 128 9.76 -12.61 -14.50
N ILE A 129 10.69 -12.65 -15.47
CA ILE A 129 11.25 -13.90 -15.97
C ILE A 129 12.59 -14.17 -15.29
N ILE A 130 12.67 -15.23 -14.51
CA ILE A 130 13.86 -15.60 -13.74
C ILE A 130 14.23 -17.05 -14.10
N ASN A 131 15.36 -17.21 -14.79
CA ASN A 131 15.84 -18.50 -15.32
C ASN A 131 14.76 -19.25 -16.11
N GLY A 132 14.18 -18.60 -17.12
CA GLY A 132 13.12 -19.15 -17.97
C GLY A 132 11.73 -19.20 -17.34
N THR A 133 11.63 -19.05 -16.03
CA THR A 133 10.35 -19.19 -15.33
C THR A 133 9.71 -17.85 -15.02
N GLU A 134 8.43 -17.72 -15.35
CA GLU A 134 7.63 -16.56 -15.01
C GLU A 134 7.23 -16.55 -13.53
N ARG A 135 7.47 -15.43 -12.88
CA ARG A 135 7.26 -15.20 -11.45
C ARG A 135 6.48 -13.91 -11.21
N VAL A 136 5.80 -13.86 -10.08
CA VAL A 136 5.16 -12.65 -9.58
C VAL A 136 5.62 -12.35 -8.17
N VAL A 137 5.83 -11.07 -7.88
CA VAL A 137 6.11 -10.60 -6.54
C VAL A 137 4.80 -10.21 -5.87
N VAL A 138 4.36 -11.03 -4.92
CA VAL A 138 3.11 -10.83 -4.19
C VAL A 138 3.25 -9.68 -3.20
N SER A 139 2.27 -8.78 -3.19
CA SER A 139 2.22 -7.65 -2.27
C SER A 139 1.99 -8.13 -0.83
N GLN A 140 2.66 -7.50 0.13
CA GLN A 140 2.64 -7.95 1.53
C GLN A 140 1.85 -6.99 2.42
N LEU A 141 0.85 -7.49 3.15
CA LEU A 141 0.11 -6.72 4.14
C LEU A 141 0.81 -6.80 5.50
N ILE A 142 1.29 -5.67 6.01
CA ILE A 142 2.00 -5.58 7.29
C ILE A 142 1.38 -4.50 8.18
N ARG A 143 1.74 -4.48 9.46
CA ARG A 143 1.45 -3.33 10.33
C ARG A 143 2.26 -2.12 9.85
N SER A 144 1.63 -0.96 9.81
CA SER A 144 2.34 0.28 9.49
C SER A 144 3.37 0.62 10.57
N PRO A 145 4.47 1.30 10.24
CA PRO A 145 5.26 2.00 11.25
C PRO A 145 4.38 3.07 11.95
N GLY A 146 4.57 3.25 13.26
CA GLY A 146 3.79 4.18 14.06
C GLY A 146 3.68 3.80 15.54
N ALA A 147 2.90 4.59 16.29
CA ALA A 147 2.53 4.31 17.67
C ALA A 147 1.18 3.57 17.73
N TYR A 148 1.11 2.56 18.60
CA TYR A 148 -0.05 1.71 18.81
C TYR A 148 -0.33 1.55 20.30
N PHE A 149 -1.58 1.66 20.69
CA PHE A 149 -1.98 1.55 22.10
C PHE A 149 -2.93 0.38 22.34
N GLU A 150 -2.62 -0.42 23.35
CA GLU A 150 -3.44 -1.53 23.84
C GLU A 150 -3.82 -1.25 25.30
N ILE A 151 -5.02 -1.66 25.71
CA ILE A 151 -5.47 -1.54 27.10
C ILE A 151 -5.41 -2.93 27.74
N GLN A 152 -4.71 -3.03 28.86
CA GLN A 152 -4.74 -4.19 29.74
C GLN A 152 -5.53 -3.84 31.00
N GLU A 153 -6.65 -4.50 31.22
CA GLU A 153 -7.41 -4.32 32.46
C GLU A 153 -6.72 -5.02 33.63
N GLU A 154 -6.57 -4.29 34.73
CA GLU A 154 -6.13 -4.87 35.99
C GLU A 154 -7.24 -5.72 36.61
N ARG A 155 -7.00 -7.03 36.72
CA ARG A 155 -7.98 -8.01 37.23
C ARG A 155 -8.60 -7.70 38.60
N ALA A 156 -7.90 -6.98 39.47
CA ALA A 156 -8.34 -6.73 40.85
C ALA A 156 -9.25 -5.48 40.96
N THR A 157 -8.93 -4.44 40.20
CA THR A 157 -9.56 -3.11 40.31
C THR A 157 -10.43 -2.78 39.09
N GLY A 158 -10.26 -3.50 37.97
CA GLY A 158 -10.85 -3.17 36.67
C GLY A 158 -10.17 -1.97 35.99
N ARG A 159 -9.09 -1.43 36.57
CA ARG A 159 -8.42 -0.23 36.06
C ARG A 159 -7.78 -0.49 34.70
N PRO A 160 -7.95 0.41 33.70
CA PRO A 160 -7.22 0.31 32.44
C PRO A 160 -5.74 0.62 32.66
N LEU A 161 -4.87 -0.24 32.14
CA LEU A 161 -3.42 -0.01 32.08
C LEU A 161 -3.01 0.09 30.62
N ALA A 162 -2.53 1.27 30.23
CA ALA A 162 -2.07 1.55 28.89
C ALA A 162 -0.76 0.80 28.60
N MET A 163 -0.71 0.16 27.44
CA MET A 163 0.49 -0.38 26.81
C MET A 163 0.68 0.30 25.46
N GLY A 164 1.83 0.95 25.26
CA GLY A 164 2.19 1.59 23.99
C GLY A 164 3.24 0.79 23.25
N LYS A 165 3.17 0.74 21.92
CA LYS A 165 4.23 0.18 21.06
C LYS A 165 4.55 1.17 19.97
N LEU A 166 5.81 1.58 19.90
CA LEU A 166 6.32 2.44 18.83
C LEU A 166 7.19 1.60 17.91
N ILE A 167 6.67 1.37 16.70
CA ILE A 167 7.24 0.47 15.70
C ILE A 167 7.84 1.32 14.57
N PRO A 168 9.17 1.37 14.40
CA PRO A 168 9.78 2.00 13.23
C PRO A 168 9.71 1.10 11.99
N ASP A 169 9.92 1.67 10.80
CA ASP A 169 10.17 0.85 9.60
C ASP A 169 11.52 0.11 9.76
N ARG A 170 12.50 0.81 10.34
CA ARG A 170 13.83 0.27 10.62
C ARG A 170 14.39 0.86 11.91
N GLY A 171 14.95 0.02 12.77
CA GLY A 171 15.59 0.45 14.01
C GLY A 171 15.07 -0.30 15.23
N ALA A 172 15.29 0.30 16.41
CA ALA A 172 14.91 -0.31 17.67
C ALA A 172 13.41 -0.13 17.96
N TRP A 173 12.74 -1.21 18.37
CA TRP A 173 11.36 -1.12 18.85
C TRP A 173 11.33 -0.59 20.28
N MET A 174 10.35 0.25 20.58
CA MET A 174 10.10 0.76 21.93
C MET A 174 8.72 0.29 22.39
N GLU A 175 8.69 -0.40 23.53
CA GLU A 175 7.47 -0.89 24.18
C GLU A 175 7.32 -0.11 25.50
N PHE A 176 6.16 0.53 25.68
CA PHE A 176 5.81 1.34 26.85
C PHE A 176 4.73 0.62 27.65
N GLU A 177 4.86 0.60 28.97
CA GLU A 177 3.92 -0.11 29.85
C GLU A 177 3.63 0.71 31.10
N THR A 178 2.35 0.79 31.45
CA THR A 178 1.90 1.25 32.77
C THR A 178 1.95 0.10 33.77
N ARG A 179 2.69 0.28 34.87
CA ARG A 179 2.75 -0.69 35.96
C ARG A 179 1.56 -0.52 36.90
N LYS A 180 1.24 -1.59 37.62
CA LYS A 180 0.19 -1.60 38.66
C LYS A 180 0.53 -0.70 39.85
N THR A 181 1.80 -0.42 40.06
CA THR A 181 2.34 0.47 41.10
C THR A 181 2.50 1.91 40.60
N ASP A 182 1.66 2.33 39.66
CA ASP A 182 1.53 3.73 39.21
C ASP A 182 2.80 4.39 38.68
N TYR A 183 3.60 3.64 37.93
CA TYR A 183 4.70 4.22 37.17
C TYR A 183 4.78 3.67 35.75
N LEU A 184 5.32 4.49 34.86
CA LEU A 184 5.43 4.23 33.43
C LEU A 184 6.84 3.76 33.11
N THR A 185 6.93 2.78 32.22
CA THR A 185 8.21 2.21 31.79
C THR A 185 8.34 2.16 30.29
N VAL A 186 9.58 2.22 29.80
CA VAL A 186 9.93 1.96 28.41
C VAL A 186 10.93 0.80 28.34
N LYS A 187 10.80 -0.01 27.29
CA LYS A 187 11.64 -1.17 27.03
C LYS A 187 12.14 -1.13 25.59
N PHE A 188 13.46 -1.24 25.44
CA PHE A 188 14.14 -1.22 24.15
C PHE A 188 14.41 -2.62 23.62
N ASN A 189 13.97 -2.93 22.40
CA ASN A 189 14.23 -4.20 21.70
C ASN A 189 13.97 -5.45 22.55
N ARG A 190 12.93 -5.41 23.40
CA ARG A 190 12.56 -6.48 24.34
C ARG A 190 13.67 -6.89 25.32
N LYS A 191 14.65 -6.01 25.57
CA LYS A 191 15.73 -6.25 26.53
C LYS A 191 15.33 -5.82 27.93
N ARG A 192 15.81 -4.65 28.37
CA ARG A 192 15.69 -4.16 29.73
C ARG A 192 14.70 -3.00 29.79
N THR A 193 14.04 -2.92 30.94
CA THR A 193 12.99 -1.95 31.26
C THR A 193 13.60 -0.81 32.04
N VAL A 194 13.25 0.43 31.69
CA VAL A 194 13.65 1.64 32.41
C VAL A 194 12.43 2.52 32.69
N PRO A 195 12.43 3.31 33.79
CA PRO A 195 11.40 4.32 34.03
C PRO A 195 11.33 5.32 32.87
N ILE A 196 10.13 5.80 32.55
CA ILE A 196 9.95 6.72 31.42
C ILE A 196 10.66 8.06 31.64
N THR A 197 10.66 8.55 32.87
CA THR A 197 11.25 9.83 33.27
C THR A 197 12.78 9.80 33.12
N LEU A 198 13.43 8.67 33.47
CA LEU A 198 14.85 8.45 33.21
C LEU A 198 15.17 8.56 31.71
N PHE A 199 14.30 8.00 30.86
CA PHE A 199 14.48 8.04 29.41
C PHE A 199 14.27 9.46 28.85
N LEU A 200 13.24 10.18 29.29
CA LEU A 200 13.00 11.58 28.90
C LEU A 200 14.19 12.48 29.28
N ARG A 201 14.74 12.32 30.48
CA ARG A 201 15.95 13.06 30.90
C ARG A 201 17.17 12.69 30.06
N ALA A 202 17.36 11.43 29.72
CA ALA A 202 18.45 11.01 28.84
C ALA A 202 18.32 11.61 27.43
N MET A 203 17.09 11.73 26.90
CA MET A 203 16.83 12.40 25.62
C MET A 203 17.12 13.90 25.64
N ALA A 204 17.07 14.56 26.81
CA ALA A 204 17.45 15.96 26.94
C ALA A 204 18.97 16.20 26.80
N ALA A 205 19.79 15.15 26.94
CA ALA A 205 21.25 15.24 26.83
C ALA A 205 21.79 15.12 25.39
N VAL A 206 20.93 14.77 24.43
CA VAL A 206 21.33 14.54 23.03
C VAL A 206 20.33 15.24 22.11
N ASP A 207 20.85 16.06 21.20
CA ASP A 207 20.05 16.79 20.21
C ASP A 207 19.35 15.81 19.25
N ASP A 208 18.04 15.98 19.11
CA ASP A 208 17.21 15.20 18.18
C ASP A 208 17.25 15.75 16.75
N GLY A 209 17.89 16.91 16.54
CA GLY A 209 18.08 17.53 15.24
C GLY A 209 16.90 18.38 14.77
N LEU A 210 15.91 18.64 15.65
CA LEU A 210 14.78 19.53 15.36
C LEU A 210 15.12 21.01 15.69
N GLY A 211 16.12 21.25 16.55
CA GLY A 211 16.60 22.59 16.91
C GLY A 211 15.74 23.33 17.94
N ASN A 212 14.65 22.72 18.43
CA ASN A 212 13.72 23.28 19.41
C ASN A 212 13.45 22.31 20.58
N HIS A 213 14.49 22.03 21.37
CA HIS A 213 14.42 21.15 22.55
C HIS A 213 13.24 21.49 23.48
N LEU A 214 12.37 20.49 23.68
CA LEU A 214 11.22 20.57 24.59
C LEU A 214 11.68 20.47 26.04
N LEU A 215 12.61 19.56 26.32
CA LEU A 215 13.23 19.38 27.63
C LEU A 215 14.61 20.04 27.65
N LYS A 216 14.83 20.95 28.61
CA LYS A 216 16.08 21.72 28.73
C LYS A 216 16.92 21.29 29.91
N THR A 217 16.33 21.24 31.10
CA THR A 217 17.04 20.92 32.35
C THR A 217 16.82 19.49 32.78
N GLY A 218 15.71 18.90 32.30
CA GLY A 218 15.22 17.60 32.72
C GLY A 218 14.85 17.56 34.18
N SER A 219 14.58 18.69 34.87
CA SER A 219 14.27 18.73 36.30
C SER A 219 12.92 18.10 36.64
N ASP A 220 12.73 17.71 37.91
CA ASP A 220 11.47 17.10 38.37
C ASP A 220 10.28 18.03 38.12
N GLN A 221 10.45 19.32 38.43
CA GLN A 221 9.42 20.33 38.21
C GLN A 221 9.11 20.48 36.71
N GLU A 222 10.11 20.47 35.84
CA GLU A 222 9.91 20.56 34.39
C GLU A 222 9.11 19.37 33.85
N LEU A 223 9.39 18.15 34.33
CA LEU A 223 8.62 16.95 33.97
C LEU A 223 7.18 17.01 34.51
N LEU A 224 6.99 17.41 35.77
CA LEU A 224 5.67 17.54 36.37
C LEU A 224 4.83 18.60 35.65
N ASP A 225 5.40 19.77 35.34
CA ASP A 225 4.73 20.85 34.61
C ASP A 225 4.33 20.42 33.20
N LEU A 226 5.19 19.64 32.53
CA LEU A 226 4.93 19.14 31.18
C LEU A 226 3.67 18.25 31.13
N PHE A 227 3.49 17.38 32.11
CA PHE A 227 2.36 16.44 32.17
C PHE A 227 1.22 16.89 33.08
N ALA A 228 1.29 18.06 33.72
CA ALA A 228 0.30 18.54 34.70
C ALA A 228 -1.14 18.60 34.17
N HIS A 229 -1.30 18.78 32.86
CA HIS A 229 -2.60 18.86 32.19
C HIS A 229 -3.26 17.50 31.93
N VAL A 230 -2.50 16.39 31.98
CA VAL A 230 -3.00 15.02 31.76
C VAL A 230 -2.89 14.14 33.01
N ASP A 231 -1.84 14.31 33.83
CA ASP A 231 -1.62 13.54 35.07
C ASP A 231 -2.39 14.16 36.24
N THR A 232 -3.70 14.28 36.07
CA THR A 232 -4.60 15.00 36.99
C THR A 232 -5.24 14.11 38.05
N ASN A 233 -4.95 12.80 38.03
CA ASN A 233 -5.57 11.84 38.94
C ASN A 233 -4.87 11.88 40.31
N GLY A 234 -5.54 12.44 41.33
CA GLY A 234 -4.97 12.58 42.67
C GLY A 234 -4.67 11.25 43.39
N GLU A 235 -5.23 10.13 42.94
CA GLU A 235 -4.96 8.80 43.49
C GLU A 235 -3.82 8.07 42.75
N HIS A 236 -3.60 8.40 41.47
CA HIS A 236 -2.65 7.73 40.59
C HIS A 236 -1.80 8.76 39.84
N LEU A 237 -0.66 9.13 40.43
CA LEU A 237 0.29 10.09 39.85
C LEU A 237 1.41 9.37 39.11
N TYR A 238 1.25 9.20 37.80
CA TYR A 238 2.12 8.33 36.99
C TYR A 238 3.54 8.88 36.81
N ILE A 239 3.68 10.19 36.65
CA ILE A 239 4.98 10.83 36.48
C ILE A 239 5.73 10.86 37.80
N GLN A 240 5.07 11.25 38.88
CA GLN A 240 5.64 11.24 40.23
C GLN A 240 6.11 9.82 40.61
N GLY A 241 5.26 8.81 40.42
CA GLY A 241 5.61 7.41 40.69
C GLY A 241 6.80 6.92 39.84
N SER A 242 6.99 7.47 38.63
CA SER A 242 8.14 7.16 37.77
C SER A 242 9.44 7.81 38.25
N ILE A 243 9.39 9.05 38.74
CA ILE A 243 10.55 9.76 39.33
C ILE A 243 11.04 8.99 40.57
N GLU A 244 10.14 8.46 41.39
CA GLU A 244 10.49 7.69 42.59
C GLU A 244 11.25 6.38 42.31
N GLN A 245 11.24 5.89 41.06
CA GLN A 245 12.01 4.71 40.63
C GLN A 245 13.44 5.06 40.16
N GLU A 246 13.81 6.34 40.14
CA GLU A 246 15.13 6.81 39.73
C GLU A 246 16.15 6.73 40.88
N PRO A 247 17.46 6.56 40.58
CA PRO A 247 18.49 6.68 41.60
C PRO A 247 18.60 8.13 42.12
N PRO A 248 19.18 8.35 43.32
CA PRO A 248 19.47 9.69 43.80
C PRO A 248 20.48 10.38 42.87
N TRP A 249 20.19 11.64 42.51
CA TRP A 249 21.00 12.44 41.60
C TRP A 249 21.99 13.35 42.35
N GLU A 250 23.20 13.52 41.80
CA GLU A 250 24.20 14.43 42.37
C GLU A 250 23.86 15.89 42.01
N PRO A 251 23.78 16.82 42.98
CA PRO A 251 23.36 18.22 42.72
C PRO A 251 24.32 19.02 41.83
N ASP A 252 25.61 18.66 41.85
CA ASP A 252 26.68 19.44 41.21
C ASP A 252 26.91 19.05 39.73
N ARG A 253 26.08 18.16 39.17
CA ARG A 253 26.24 17.63 37.80
C ARG A 253 24.96 17.81 36.99
N SER A 254 25.13 17.95 35.67
CA SER A 254 24.01 18.03 34.73
C SER A 254 23.11 16.79 34.85
N LEU A 255 21.85 17.01 35.19
CA LEU A 255 20.86 15.95 35.41
C LEU A 255 20.61 15.10 34.15
N PRO A 256 20.50 15.68 32.93
CA PRO A 256 20.40 14.92 31.69
C PRO A 256 21.60 14.00 31.44
N GLU A 257 22.82 14.49 31.70
CA GLU A 257 24.05 13.69 31.49
C GLU A 257 24.14 12.51 32.46
N GLN A 258 23.78 12.74 33.74
CA GLN A 258 23.69 11.67 34.74
C GLN A 258 22.64 10.62 34.34
N ALA A 259 21.45 11.08 33.91
CA ALA A 259 20.38 10.21 33.45
C ALA A 259 20.78 9.39 32.21
N LEU A 260 21.51 10.00 31.27
CA LEU A 260 22.02 9.34 30.08
C LEU A 260 23.03 8.24 30.42
N ILE A 261 23.95 8.49 31.34
CA ILE A 261 24.91 7.49 31.83
C ILE A 261 24.18 6.34 32.51
N GLU A 262 23.19 6.64 33.36
CA GLU A 262 22.40 5.61 34.05
C GLU A 262 21.56 4.78 33.06
N PHE A 263 20.93 5.42 32.08
CA PHE A 263 20.25 4.75 30.97
C PHE A 263 21.21 3.80 30.24
N TYR A 264 22.41 4.26 29.91
CA TYR A 264 23.44 3.45 29.24
C TYR A 264 23.89 2.26 30.09
N LYS A 265 24.16 2.45 31.40
CA LYS A 265 24.50 1.35 32.32
C LYS A 265 23.43 0.26 32.33
N ARG A 266 22.15 0.65 32.33
CA ARG A 266 21.04 -0.30 32.31
C ARG A 266 21.02 -1.07 30.98
N MET A 267 21.22 -0.38 29.86
CA MET A 267 21.17 -0.96 28.51
C MET A 267 22.40 -1.81 28.14
N ARG A 268 23.59 -1.40 28.59
CA ARG A 268 24.91 -1.97 28.29
C ARG A 268 25.74 -2.13 29.59
N PRO A 269 25.37 -3.08 30.47
CA PRO A 269 26.03 -3.22 31.78
C PRO A 269 27.49 -3.71 31.71
N GLY A 270 27.94 -4.22 30.56
CA GLY A 270 29.31 -4.73 30.38
C GLY A 270 30.29 -3.71 29.81
N ASP A 271 29.79 -2.55 29.34
CA ASP A 271 30.61 -1.54 28.67
C ASP A 271 30.91 -0.38 29.65
N PRO A 272 32.08 0.29 29.55
CA PRO A 272 32.42 1.40 30.43
C PRO A 272 31.43 2.57 30.23
N PRO A 273 30.75 3.03 31.30
CA PRO A 273 29.69 4.02 31.20
C PRO A 273 30.24 5.45 31.22
N THR A 274 30.92 5.84 30.14
CA THR A 274 31.36 7.22 29.91
C THR A 274 30.26 8.04 29.22
N LEU A 275 30.31 9.36 29.37
CA LEU A 275 29.33 10.26 28.74
C LEU A 275 29.34 10.11 27.21
N ASP A 276 30.52 10.12 26.60
CA ASP A 276 30.68 9.99 25.14
C ASP A 276 30.07 8.68 24.61
N ASN A 277 30.34 7.56 25.28
CA ASN A 277 29.77 6.26 24.89
C ASN A 277 28.25 6.26 25.01
N ALA A 278 27.71 6.89 26.06
CA ALA A 278 26.28 6.96 26.30
C ALA A 278 25.57 7.87 25.29
N GLN A 279 26.15 9.03 24.96
CA GLN A 279 25.67 9.96 23.93
C GLN A 279 25.66 9.29 22.56
N GLN A 280 26.78 8.69 22.17
CA GLN A 280 26.88 7.98 20.89
C GLN A 280 25.88 6.82 20.82
N TYR A 281 25.71 6.05 21.90
CA TYR A 281 24.74 4.96 21.93
C TYR A 281 23.31 5.46 21.72
N LEU A 282 22.86 6.48 22.45
CA LEU A 282 21.50 7.00 22.32
C LEU A 282 21.27 7.57 20.91
N TYR A 283 22.23 8.36 20.40
CA TYR A 283 22.19 8.90 19.05
C TYR A 283 22.05 7.79 18.01
N GLU A 284 22.90 6.75 18.07
CA GLU A 284 22.85 5.61 17.15
C GLU A 284 21.55 4.79 17.24
N GLN A 285 20.87 4.81 18.39
CA GLN A 285 19.61 4.08 18.56
C GLN A 285 18.38 4.86 18.06
N LEU A 286 18.38 6.20 18.10
CA LEU A 286 17.18 7.01 17.87
C LEU A 286 17.32 8.04 16.74
N TYR A 287 18.48 8.68 16.62
CA TYR A 287 18.67 9.89 15.82
C TYR A 287 19.59 9.67 14.61
N ASP A 288 20.35 8.56 14.57
CA ASP A 288 21.12 8.17 13.41
C ASP A 288 20.19 7.66 12.29
N LYS A 289 19.96 8.50 11.27
CA LYS A 289 19.18 8.17 10.07
C LYS A 289 19.66 6.89 9.37
N ARG A 290 20.94 6.53 9.48
CA ARG A 290 21.49 5.30 8.89
C ARG A 290 21.11 4.06 9.68
N ARG A 291 20.64 4.16 10.93
CA ARG A 291 20.25 3.02 11.78
C ARG A 291 18.77 3.00 12.16
N TYR A 292 18.16 4.17 12.34
CA TYR A 292 16.76 4.35 12.70
C TYR A 292 16.02 5.16 11.64
N ASP A 293 14.85 4.70 11.22
CA ASP A 293 14.00 5.35 10.24
C ASP A 293 12.53 4.95 10.43
N LEU A 294 11.65 5.93 10.54
CA LEU A 294 10.19 5.74 10.56
C LEU A 294 9.60 5.55 9.15
N ALA A 295 10.39 5.83 8.11
CA ALA A 295 9.94 6.10 6.75
C ALA A 295 8.95 7.28 6.68
N ARG A 296 8.63 7.72 5.45
CA ARG A 296 7.66 8.82 5.22
C ARG A 296 6.30 8.50 5.85
N VAL A 297 5.87 7.24 5.73
CA VAL A 297 4.58 6.75 6.28
C VAL A 297 4.55 6.77 7.80
N GLY A 298 5.62 6.35 8.49
CA GLY A 298 5.64 6.31 9.95
C GLY A 298 5.62 7.69 10.55
N ARG A 299 6.36 8.65 9.99
CA ARG A 299 6.32 10.05 10.40
C ARG A 299 4.94 10.66 10.16
N TYR A 300 4.33 10.44 9.00
CA TYR A 300 2.96 10.87 8.70
C TYR A 300 1.95 10.34 9.73
N LYS A 301 1.98 9.03 10.01
CA LYS A 301 1.10 8.39 10.99
C LYS A 301 1.31 8.90 12.41
N LEU A 302 2.57 9.04 12.83
CA LEU A 302 2.90 9.51 14.17
C LEU A 302 2.40 10.94 14.38
N ASN A 303 2.59 11.80 13.37
CA ASN A 303 2.08 13.17 13.41
C ASN A 303 0.56 13.22 13.47
N LYS A 304 -0.14 12.37 12.72
CA LYS A 304 -1.61 12.26 12.74
C LYS A 304 -2.14 11.76 14.08
N LYS A 305 -1.55 10.71 14.63
CA LYS A 305 -2.00 10.09 15.88
C LYS A 305 -1.73 10.97 17.11
N LEU A 306 -0.59 11.66 17.12
CA LEU A 306 -0.12 12.44 18.29
C LEU A 306 -0.31 13.96 18.13
N GLY A 307 -0.93 14.42 17.05
CA GLY A 307 -1.16 15.86 16.80
C GLY A 307 0.12 16.67 16.60
N LEU A 308 1.12 16.12 15.90
CA LEU A 308 2.45 16.74 15.73
C LEU A 308 2.63 17.43 14.36
N HIS A 309 1.57 17.61 13.58
CA HIS A 309 1.65 18.13 12.21
C HIS A 309 2.36 19.49 12.12
N ASP A 310 2.12 20.38 13.08
CA ASP A 310 2.69 21.72 13.10
C ASP A 310 4.07 21.79 13.78
N LEU A 311 4.49 20.70 14.44
CA LEU A 311 5.69 20.66 15.28
C LEU A 311 6.86 19.93 14.62
N VAL A 312 6.59 18.80 13.96
CA VAL A 312 7.63 17.93 13.39
C VAL A 312 7.43 17.79 11.87
N PRO A 313 8.34 18.32 11.04
CA PRO A 313 8.25 18.19 9.58
C PRO A 313 8.23 16.73 9.10
N LEU A 314 7.53 16.45 7.99
CA LEU A 314 7.48 15.10 7.40
C LEU A 314 8.85 14.57 6.92
N GLU A 315 9.79 15.48 6.64
CA GLU A 315 11.17 15.15 6.26
C GLU A 315 12.00 14.63 7.43
N HIS A 316 11.59 14.93 8.67
CA HIS A 316 12.26 14.47 9.88
C HIS A 316 11.82 13.04 10.23
N ARG A 317 12.56 12.02 9.76
CA ARG A 317 12.16 10.60 9.86
C ARG A 317 12.70 9.84 11.07
N THR A 318 13.43 10.50 11.96
CA THR A 318 13.92 9.97 13.26
C THR A 318 13.01 10.37 14.39
N ILE A 319 13.12 9.75 15.57
CA ILE A 319 12.29 10.10 16.74
C ILE A 319 12.74 11.44 17.34
N THR A 320 11.80 12.20 17.87
CA THR A 320 12.01 13.48 18.56
C THR A 320 11.50 13.42 20.00
N GLN A 321 11.86 14.41 20.82
CA GLN A 321 11.32 14.54 22.17
C GLN A 321 9.79 14.69 22.18
N TYR A 322 9.23 15.46 21.25
CA TYR A 322 7.78 15.65 21.10
C TYR A 322 7.03 14.34 20.88
N ASP A 323 7.60 13.42 20.09
CA ASP A 323 7.00 12.11 19.83
C ASP A 323 6.81 11.32 21.14
N ILE A 324 7.84 11.27 21.97
CA ILE A 324 7.80 10.48 23.20
C ILE A 324 6.91 11.15 24.24
N VAL A 325 6.97 12.47 24.38
CA VAL A 325 6.11 13.20 25.32
C VAL A 325 4.64 13.04 24.97
N ARG A 326 4.23 13.28 23.72
CA ARG A 326 2.82 13.10 23.29
C ARG A 326 2.37 11.65 23.39
N LEU A 327 3.26 10.68 23.14
CA LEU A 327 2.96 9.26 23.33
C LEU A 327 2.65 8.97 24.81
N VAL A 328 3.45 9.52 25.73
CA VAL A 328 3.25 9.36 27.18
C VAL A 328 1.98 10.07 27.64
N GLU A 329 1.70 11.28 27.14
CA GLU A 329 0.44 11.99 27.41
C GLU A 329 -0.76 11.13 27.01
N HIS A 330 -0.74 10.54 25.81
CA HIS A 330 -1.82 9.67 25.34
C HIS A 330 -1.97 8.41 26.22
N MET A 331 -0.87 7.82 26.69
CA MET A 331 -0.94 6.70 27.64
C MET A 331 -1.59 7.11 28.96
N ILE A 332 -1.28 8.28 29.50
CA ILE A 332 -1.89 8.79 30.73
C ILE A 332 -3.38 9.04 30.52
N GLN A 333 -3.79 9.58 29.37
CA GLN A 333 -5.21 9.76 29.01
C GLN A 333 -5.96 8.42 28.93
N ILE A 334 -5.34 7.38 28.38
CA ILE A 334 -5.89 6.02 28.36
C ILE A 334 -6.03 5.47 29.79
N ASN A 335 -5.00 5.62 30.63
CA ASN A 335 -5.05 5.21 32.03
C ASN A 335 -6.17 5.91 32.82
N ASN A 336 -6.45 7.18 32.47
CA ASN A 336 -7.53 7.97 33.05
C ASN A 336 -8.91 7.67 32.43
N GLY A 337 -9.00 6.75 31.45
CA GLY A 337 -10.24 6.36 30.79
C GLY A 337 -10.82 7.40 29.82
N ILE A 338 -10.02 8.37 29.39
CA ILE A 338 -10.42 9.42 28.43
C ILE A 338 -10.32 8.89 27.00
N GLU A 339 -9.23 8.18 26.69
CA GLU A 339 -8.91 7.64 25.37
C GLU A 339 -9.02 6.11 25.33
N GLY A 340 -9.27 5.56 24.14
CA GLY A 340 -9.44 4.12 23.90
C GLY A 340 -8.20 3.42 23.35
N ALA A 341 -8.27 2.08 23.24
CA ALA A 341 -7.26 1.28 22.55
C ALA A 341 -7.36 1.44 21.02
N ASP A 342 -6.25 1.22 20.32
CA ASP A 342 -6.23 1.16 18.86
C ASP A 342 -6.72 -0.18 18.33
N ASP A 343 -7.47 -0.13 17.23
CA ASP A 343 -7.78 -1.32 16.44
C ASP A 343 -6.61 -1.66 15.50
N ILE A 344 -5.88 -2.71 15.83
CA ILE A 344 -4.67 -3.13 15.10
C ILE A 344 -5.00 -3.72 13.71
N ASP A 345 -6.23 -4.19 13.52
CA ASP A 345 -6.66 -4.89 12.30
C ASP A 345 -7.31 -3.93 11.30
N HIS A 346 -7.67 -2.72 11.75
CA HIS A 346 -8.07 -1.61 10.88
C HIS A 346 -7.06 -1.36 9.74
N LEU A 347 -7.53 -1.17 8.51
CA LEU A 347 -6.66 -0.88 7.35
C LEU A 347 -6.00 0.51 7.38
N GLY A 348 -6.37 1.41 8.29
CA GLY A 348 -5.56 2.60 8.61
C GLY A 348 -4.30 2.26 9.42
N ASN A 349 -4.27 1.08 10.02
CA ASN A 349 -3.20 0.55 10.86
C ASN A 349 -2.37 -0.53 10.19
N ARG A 350 -2.83 -1.04 9.04
CA ARG A 350 -2.14 -1.98 8.18
C ARG A 350 -1.86 -1.36 6.81
N ARG A 351 -0.71 -1.69 6.22
CA ARG A 351 -0.29 -1.17 4.92
C ARG A 351 0.24 -2.27 4.03
N VAL A 352 0.16 -2.05 2.73
CA VAL A 352 0.68 -2.92 1.68
C VAL A 352 2.10 -2.48 1.33
N LYS A 353 3.07 -3.37 1.54
CA LYS A 353 4.39 -3.30 0.91
C LYS A 353 4.31 -3.89 -0.48
N THR A 354 4.40 -3.03 -1.49
CA THR A 354 4.37 -3.39 -2.91
C THR A 354 5.74 -3.87 -3.38
N VAL A 355 5.83 -4.39 -4.61
CA VAL A 355 7.06 -4.97 -5.19
C VAL A 355 8.26 -4.03 -5.11
N GLY A 356 8.08 -2.75 -5.41
CA GLY A 356 9.12 -1.74 -5.37
C GLY A 356 9.74 -1.57 -3.98
N GLU A 357 8.91 -1.47 -2.93
CA GLU A 357 9.39 -1.37 -1.55
C GLU A 357 10.09 -2.65 -1.07
N LEU A 358 9.59 -3.81 -1.47
CA LEU A 358 10.20 -5.10 -1.14
C LEU A 358 11.59 -5.23 -1.77
N LEU A 359 11.72 -4.83 -3.04
CA LEU A 359 13.00 -4.75 -3.74
C LEU A 359 13.93 -3.73 -3.08
N GLN A 360 13.42 -2.54 -2.76
CA GLN A 360 14.18 -1.47 -2.10
C GLN A 360 14.78 -1.98 -0.78
N ALA A 361 13.97 -2.63 0.07
CA ALA A 361 14.41 -3.16 1.35
C ALA A 361 15.52 -4.22 1.20
N LYS A 362 15.42 -5.10 0.20
CA LYS A 362 16.44 -6.13 -0.06
C LYS A 362 17.71 -5.54 -0.65
N LEU A 363 17.59 -4.61 -1.59
CA LEU A 363 18.72 -3.97 -2.22
C LEU A 363 19.51 -3.12 -1.22
N ARG A 364 18.83 -2.45 -0.28
CA ARG A 364 19.44 -1.73 0.85
C ARG A 364 20.42 -2.61 1.63
N VAL A 365 20.03 -3.86 1.95
CA VAL A 365 20.91 -4.81 2.65
C VAL A 365 22.15 -5.14 1.81
N GLY A 366 21.98 -5.34 0.50
CA GLY A 366 23.08 -5.56 -0.43
C GLY A 366 24.05 -4.36 -0.50
N LEU A 367 23.50 -3.16 -0.60
CA LEU A 367 24.27 -1.91 -0.66
C LEU A 367 25.00 -1.61 0.65
N ARG A 368 24.41 -1.88 1.82
CA ARG A 368 25.11 -1.74 3.13
C ARG A 368 26.27 -2.72 3.28
N ARG A 369 26.13 -3.96 2.77
CA ARG A 369 27.24 -4.91 2.72
C ARG A 369 28.35 -4.44 1.79
N MET A 370 27.99 -3.87 0.62
CA MET A 370 28.93 -3.25 -0.30
C MET A 370 29.64 -2.05 0.33
N GLU A 371 28.91 -1.16 1.01
CA GLU A 371 29.45 0.00 1.72
C GLU A 371 30.58 -0.41 2.68
N ARG A 372 30.32 -1.45 3.49
CA ARG A 372 31.32 -1.98 4.42
C ARG A 372 32.59 -2.45 3.70
N VAL A 373 32.44 -3.19 2.59
CA VAL A 373 33.59 -3.67 1.79
C VAL A 373 34.36 -2.52 1.16
N VAL A 374 33.66 -1.46 0.72
CA VAL A 374 34.30 -0.25 0.19
C VAL A 374 35.12 0.45 1.28
N LYS A 375 34.55 0.65 2.47
CA LYS A 375 35.25 1.25 3.63
C LYS A 375 36.50 0.46 4.02
N GLU A 376 36.38 -0.86 4.10
CA GLU A 376 37.52 -1.75 4.40
C GLU A 376 38.63 -1.63 3.32
N ARG A 377 38.26 -1.58 2.03
CA ARG A 377 39.24 -1.46 0.93
C ARG A 377 39.92 -0.11 0.85
N MET A 378 39.22 0.97 1.18
CA MET A 378 39.79 2.32 1.22
C MET A 378 40.94 2.43 2.22
N SER A 379 40.89 1.68 3.33
CA SER A 379 41.93 1.72 4.36
C SER A 379 43.10 0.78 4.13
N ILE A 380 42.98 -0.19 3.21
CA ILE A 380 44.03 -1.17 2.92
C ILE A 380 44.91 -0.74 1.73
N ARG A 381 44.34 -0.01 0.76
CA ARG A 381 45.03 0.34 -0.50
C ARG A 381 45.84 1.63 -0.36
N GLU A 382 47.03 1.64 -0.95
CA GLU A 382 47.89 2.83 -1.05
C GLU A 382 47.31 3.84 -2.07
N SER A 383 47.46 5.13 -1.77
CA SER A 383 46.72 6.27 -2.36
C SER A 383 46.94 6.46 -3.88
N ASP A 384 48.10 6.08 -4.41
CA ASP A 384 48.58 6.57 -5.71
C ASP A 384 47.87 5.95 -6.94
N THR A 385 47.03 4.93 -6.78
CA THR A 385 46.33 4.24 -7.90
C THR A 385 44.88 3.82 -7.61
N ILE A 386 44.21 4.50 -6.67
CA ILE A 386 42.85 4.11 -6.26
C ILE A 386 41.83 4.60 -7.29
N THR A 387 41.06 3.67 -7.87
CA THR A 387 39.94 3.95 -8.76
C THR A 387 38.62 3.45 -8.15
N PRO A 388 37.48 4.08 -8.48
CA PRO A 388 36.16 3.61 -8.04
C PRO A 388 35.88 2.12 -8.33
N VAL A 389 36.26 1.64 -9.52
CA VAL A 389 36.10 0.22 -9.92
C VAL A 389 36.91 -0.72 -9.04
N ALA A 390 38.09 -0.32 -8.57
CA ALA A 390 38.91 -1.13 -7.68
C ALA A 390 38.34 -1.23 -6.24
N LEU A 391 37.55 -0.24 -5.83
CA LEU A 391 36.93 -0.18 -4.51
C LEU A 391 35.60 -0.94 -4.48
N ILE A 392 34.71 -0.69 -5.45
CA ILE A 392 33.36 -1.23 -5.45
C ILE A 392 33.35 -2.73 -5.76
N ASN A 393 32.70 -3.51 -4.88
CA ASN A 393 32.43 -4.92 -5.11
C ASN A 393 30.92 -5.13 -5.19
N ILE A 394 30.43 -5.43 -6.38
CA ILE A 394 28.99 -5.56 -6.66
C ILE A 394 28.39 -6.91 -6.20
N ARG A 395 29.22 -7.90 -5.84
CA ARG A 395 28.75 -9.25 -5.49
C ARG A 395 27.68 -9.27 -4.39
N PRO A 396 27.76 -8.49 -3.29
CA PRO A 396 26.70 -8.46 -2.28
C PRO A 396 25.36 -7.91 -2.78
N VAL A 397 25.40 -6.97 -3.74
CA VAL A 397 24.22 -6.35 -4.35
C VAL A 397 23.52 -7.37 -5.26
N VAL A 398 24.28 -7.97 -6.19
CA VAL A 398 23.78 -9.01 -7.10
C VAL A 398 23.26 -10.22 -6.34
N ALA A 399 23.95 -10.64 -5.28
CA ALA A 399 23.51 -11.74 -4.42
C ALA A 399 22.17 -11.45 -3.73
N ALA A 400 21.95 -10.23 -3.23
CA ALA A 400 20.70 -9.84 -2.59
C ALA A 400 19.52 -9.87 -3.56
N ILE A 401 19.71 -9.41 -4.79
CA ILE A 401 18.69 -9.48 -5.86
C ILE A 401 18.37 -10.94 -6.20
N ARG A 402 19.42 -11.76 -6.42
CA ARG A 402 19.25 -13.19 -6.75
C ARG A 402 18.55 -13.96 -5.62
N GLU A 403 18.89 -13.68 -4.37
CA GLU A 403 18.23 -14.28 -3.20
C GLU A 403 16.74 -13.88 -3.14
N PHE A 404 16.43 -12.61 -3.37
CA PHE A 404 15.04 -12.14 -3.37
C PHE A 404 14.21 -12.85 -4.44
N PHE A 405 14.64 -12.81 -5.71
CA PHE A 405 13.86 -13.43 -6.78
C PHE A 405 13.87 -14.95 -6.74
N GLY A 406 14.95 -15.58 -6.25
CA GLY A 406 15.10 -17.03 -6.24
C GLY A 406 14.42 -17.74 -5.06
N SER A 407 14.54 -17.21 -3.84
CA SER A 407 14.16 -17.93 -2.61
C SER A 407 13.20 -17.18 -1.68
N SER A 408 12.80 -15.94 -2.00
CA SER A 408 11.80 -15.22 -1.20
C SER A 408 10.43 -15.91 -1.26
N GLN A 409 9.74 -15.99 -0.12
CA GLN A 409 8.34 -16.42 -0.05
C GLN A 409 7.39 -15.52 -0.85
N LEU A 410 7.78 -14.26 -1.08
CA LEU A 410 6.99 -13.28 -1.81
C LEU A 410 7.25 -13.32 -3.33
N SER A 411 8.36 -13.93 -3.78
CA SER A 411 8.66 -14.16 -5.20
C SER A 411 8.15 -15.55 -5.58
N GLN A 412 6.90 -15.63 -6.02
CA GLN A 412 6.20 -16.88 -6.25
C GLN A 412 6.23 -17.27 -7.73
N PHE A 413 6.20 -18.57 -7.99
CA PHE A 413 5.94 -19.09 -9.34
C PHE A 413 4.56 -18.65 -9.78
N MET A 414 4.45 -18.14 -11.00
CA MET A 414 3.19 -17.61 -11.49
C MET A 414 2.13 -18.71 -11.58
N GLU A 415 0.91 -18.43 -11.11
CA GLU A 415 -0.27 -19.28 -11.27
C GLU A 415 -0.84 -19.01 -12.66
N GLN A 416 -0.62 -19.94 -13.58
CA GLN A 416 -0.93 -19.85 -15.01
C GLN A 416 -1.82 -21.00 -15.47
N ALA A 417 -2.74 -21.45 -14.61
CA ALA A 417 -3.75 -22.42 -15.04
C ALA A 417 -4.60 -21.84 -16.17
N ASN A 418 -5.04 -20.58 -16.00
CA ASN A 418 -5.83 -19.79 -16.94
C ASN A 418 -5.58 -18.28 -16.71
N PRO A 419 -6.08 -17.38 -17.60
CA PRO A 419 -5.89 -15.93 -17.48
C PRO A 419 -6.36 -15.31 -16.15
N LEU A 420 -7.44 -15.84 -15.56
CA LEU A 420 -7.98 -15.34 -14.29
C LEU A 420 -7.06 -15.70 -13.11
N ALA A 421 -6.48 -16.90 -13.11
CA ALA A 421 -5.47 -17.29 -12.12
C ALA A 421 -4.28 -16.32 -12.14
N GLU A 422 -3.84 -15.92 -13.34
CA GLU A 422 -2.74 -14.97 -13.47
C GLU A 422 -3.08 -13.60 -12.88
N LEU A 423 -4.21 -13.03 -13.30
CA LEU A 423 -4.63 -11.72 -12.84
C LEU A 423 -4.83 -11.66 -11.32
N THR A 424 -5.48 -12.67 -10.75
CA THR A 424 -5.74 -12.75 -9.32
C THR A 424 -4.45 -12.91 -8.51
N HIS A 425 -3.47 -13.65 -9.04
CA HIS A 425 -2.17 -13.80 -8.38
C HIS A 425 -1.40 -12.47 -8.33
N LYS A 426 -1.44 -11.67 -9.40
CA LYS A 426 -0.84 -10.31 -9.45
C LYS A 426 -1.46 -9.34 -8.43
N ARG A 427 -2.73 -9.55 -8.07
CA ARG A 427 -3.50 -8.74 -7.10
C ARG A 427 -3.56 -9.33 -5.68
N THR A 428 -2.75 -10.35 -5.40
CA THR A 428 -2.76 -11.03 -4.11
C THR A 428 -2.11 -10.18 -3.02
N LEU A 429 -2.75 -10.18 -1.84
CA LEU A 429 -2.25 -9.55 -0.61
C LEU A 429 -1.92 -10.65 0.40
N SER A 430 -0.65 -10.80 0.76
CA SER A 430 -0.19 -11.80 1.73
C SER A 430 0.16 -11.14 3.07
N ALA A 431 -0.49 -11.56 4.16
CA ALA A 431 -0.06 -11.19 5.52
C ALA A 431 1.17 -11.99 6.00
N LEU A 432 1.58 -13.00 5.22
CA LEU A 432 2.74 -13.85 5.48
C LEU A 432 4.01 -13.27 4.85
N GLY A 433 5.17 -13.72 5.34
CA GLY A 433 6.47 -13.37 4.79
C GLY A 433 7.39 -12.69 5.80
N PRO A 434 8.63 -12.32 5.40
CA PRO A 434 9.57 -11.62 6.27
C PRO A 434 8.96 -10.31 6.79
N GLY A 435 9.04 -10.07 8.11
CA GLY A 435 8.44 -8.88 8.75
C GLY A 435 6.91 -8.92 8.91
N GLY A 436 6.23 -9.89 8.27
CA GLY A 436 4.80 -10.16 8.45
C GLY A 436 4.53 -11.21 9.52
N LEU A 437 3.36 -11.84 9.42
CA LEU A 437 2.92 -12.86 10.35
C LEU A 437 3.47 -14.24 9.97
N ARG A 438 3.63 -15.09 10.98
CA ARG A 438 3.82 -16.52 10.78
C ARG A 438 2.47 -17.20 10.92
N ARG A 439 2.19 -18.18 10.06
CA ARG A 439 0.92 -18.92 10.03
C ARG A 439 0.49 -19.46 11.39
N GLU A 440 1.42 -20.01 12.15
CA GLU A 440 1.20 -20.59 13.49
C GLU A 440 0.92 -19.56 14.58
N ARG A 441 1.33 -18.30 14.38
CA ARG A 441 1.17 -17.21 15.34
C ARG A 441 -0.02 -16.31 15.01
N ALA A 442 -0.66 -16.51 13.87
CA ALA A 442 -1.81 -15.73 13.47
C ALA A 442 -3.06 -16.27 14.16
N GLY A 443 -3.60 -15.46 15.09
CA GLY A 443 -4.85 -15.75 15.79
C GLY A 443 -6.08 -15.64 14.90
N PHE A 444 -7.25 -15.80 15.51
CA PHE A 444 -8.54 -15.76 14.81
C PHE A 444 -8.90 -14.36 14.30
N GLU A 445 -8.72 -13.33 15.14
CA GLU A 445 -9.06 -11.92 14.82
C GLU A 445 -8.42 -11.44 13.51
N VAL A 446 -7.13 -11.77 13.31
CA VAL A 446 -6.38 -11.37 12.11
C VAL A 446 -6.88 -12.04 10.83
N ARG A 447 -7.60 -13.16 10.94
CA ARG A 447 -8.15 -13.90 9.80
C ARG A 447 -9.57 -13.47 9.45
N ASP A 448 -10.22 -12.73 10.35
CA ASP A 448 -11.60 -12.32 10.18
C ASP A 448 -11.73 -11.14 9.20
N VAL A 449 -12.95 -10.93 8.70
CA VAL A 449 -13.26 -9.80 7.84
C VAL A 449 -13.52 -8.58 8.70
N HIS A 450 -12.66 -7.57 8.54
CA HIS A 450 -12.79 -6.31 9.25
C HIS A 450 -13.64 -5.30 8.44
N HIS A 451 -14.40 -4.42 9.09
CA HIS A 451 -15.32 -3.49 8.41
C HIS A 451 -14.62 -2.54 7.44
N SER A 452 -13.38 -2.14 7.73
CA SER A 452 -12.58 -1.31 6.82
C SER A 452 -12.07 -2.04 5.57
N HIS A 453 -12.28 -3.36 5.43
CA HIS A 453 -12.01 -4.09 4.20
C HIS A 453 -12.94 -3.68 3.04
N TYR A 454 -14.10 -3.07 3.34
CA TYR A 454 -15.08 -2.63 2.34
C TYR A 454 -14.43 -1.80 1.23
N GLY A 455 -14.56 -2.24 -0.01
CA GLY A 455 -13.98 -1.56 -1.18
C GLY A 455 -12.47 -1.71 -1.36
N ARG A 456 -11.77 -2.40 -0.45
CA ARG A 456 -10.30 -2.48 -0.39
C ARG A 456 -9.78 -3.89 -0.54
N ILE A 457 -10.27 -4.82 0.28
CA ILE A 457 -9.91 -6.24 0.27
C ILE A 457 -11.20 -7.03 0.07
N CYS A 458 -11.21 -7.95 -0.89
CA CYS A 458 -12.36 -8.80 -1.13
C CYS A 458 -12.66 -9.66 0.11
N PRO A 459 -13.91 -9.65 0.64
CA PRO A 459 -14.28 -10.47 1.79
C PRO A 459 -14.56 -11.94 1.40
N ILE A 460 -14.70 -12.23 0.11
CA ILE A 460 -15.05 -13.58 -0.39
C ILE A 460 -13.79 -14.35 -0.83
N GLU A 461 -12.88 -13.71 -1.56
CA GLU A 461 -11.76 -14.41 -2.18
C GLU A 461 -10.61 -14.62 -1.19
N THR A 462 -10.57 -15.82 -0.61
CA THR A 462 -9.44 -16.28 0.20
C THR A 462 -9.26 -17.80 0.03
N PRO A 463 -8.04 -18.35 0.16
CA PRO A 463 -7.83 -19.79 0.06
C PRO A 463 -8.55 -20.56 1.16
N GLU A 464 -9.09 -21.71 0.79
CA GLU A 464 -9.64 -22.69 1.73
C GLU A 464 -8.49 -23.41 2.44
N GLY A 465 -8.60 -23.55 3.77
CA GLY A 465 -7.61 -24.27 4.59
C GLY A 465 -6.74 -23.35 5.46
N PRO A 466 -5.48 -23.70 5.74
CA PRO A 466 -4.71 -23.11 6.83
C PRO A 466 -4.32 -21.64 6.60
N ASN A 467 -4.46 -21.16 5.37
CA ASN A 467 -4.14 -19.78 4.96
C ASN A 467 -5.38 -18.88 4.85
N ILE A 468 -6.57 -19.37 5.23
CA ILE A 468 -7.81 -18.57 5.25
C ILE A 468 -7.61 -17.27 6.04
N GLY A 469 -8.02 -16.15 5.44
CA GLY A 469 -7.90 -14.80 6.00
C GLY A 469 -6.48 -14.22 6.01
N LEU A 470 -5.43 -15.04 5.81
CA LEU A 470 -4.04 -14.57 5.75
C LEU A 470 -3.60 -14.19 4.35
N ILE A 471 -4.32 -14.67 3.34
CA ILE A 471 -4.10 -14.29 1.96
C ILE A 471 -5.44 -13.78 1.41
N GLY A 472 -5.50 -12.48 1.14
CA GLY A 472 -6.64 -11.78 0.54
C GLY A 472 -6.31 -11.32 -0.87
N ARG A 473 -7.28 -10.67 -1.53
CA ARG A 473 -7.11 -10.10 -2.87
C ARG A 473 -7.67 -8.68 -2.85
N LEU A 474 -7.04 -7.79 -3.62
CA LEU A 474 -7.55 -6.43 -3.77
C LEU A 474 -8.95 -6.46 -4.38
N ALA A 475 -9.85 -5.65 -3.83
CA ALA A 475 -11.17 -5.40 -4.40
C ALA A 475 -11.04 -4.77 -5.81
N SER A 476 -12.11 -4.83 -6.62
CA SER A 476 -12.10 -4.42 -8.03
C SER A 476 -11.60 -2.98 -8.27
N TYR A 477 -12.05 -2.01 -7.46
CA TYR A 477 -11.62 -0.60 -7.52
C TYR A 477 -10.53 -0.24 -6.51
N GLY A 478 -10.04 -1.20 -5.72
CA GLY A 478 -9.03 -0.95 -4.71
C GLY A 478 -7.67 -0.59 -5.34
N ARG A 479 -7.09 0.52 -4.89
CA ARG A 479 -5.74 0.99 -5.29
C ARG A 479 -4.85 1.20 -4.07
N VAL A 480 -3.53 1.22 -4.28
CA VAL A 480 -2.56 1.44 -3.19
C VAL A 480 -1.93 2.83 -3.36
N ASN A 481 -2.01 3.66 -2.33
CA ASN A 481 -1.43 5.00 -2.37
C ASN A 481 0.08 5.01 -2.08
N LYS A 482 0.72 6.18 -2.19
CA LYS A 482 2.17 6.37 -1.96
C LYS A 482 2.66 5.98 -0.56
N TYR A 483 1.77 5.88 0.43
CA TYR A 483 2.10 5.45 1.79
C TYR A 483 1.87 3.95 1.99
N GLY A 484 1.30 3.26 1.01
CA GLY A 484 0.94 1.84 1.08
C GLY A 484 -0.44 1.57 1.68
N PHE A 485 -1.28 2.58 1.92
CA PHE A 485 -2.67 2.33 2.33
C PHE A 485 -3.53 2.01 1.12
N ILE A 486 -4.51 1.12 1.30
CA ILE A 486 -5.46 0.79 0.25
C ILE A 486 -6.57 1.85 0.27
N GLU A 487 -6.80 2.49 -0.87
CA GLU A 487 -7.85 3.46 -1.08
C GLU A 487 -8.96 2.88 -1.94
N THR A 488 -10.15 3.40 -1.77
CA THR A 488 -11.32 3.05 -2.58
C THR A 488 -12.06 4.33 -2.99
N PRO A 489 -12.63 4.38 -4.20
CA PRO A 489 -13.26 5.59 -4.71
C PRO A 489 -14.69 5.78 -4.22
N TYR A 490 -15.09 7.04 -4.07
CA TYR A 490 -16.43 7.47 -3.69
C TYR A 490 -16.83 8.72 -4.47
N LEU A 491 -18.13 8.90 -4.70
CA LEU A 491 -18.68 10.12 -5.26
C LEU A 491 -19.11 11.06 -4.14
N ARG A 492 -18.75 12.34 -4.26
CA ARG A 492 -19.14 13.36 -3.29
C ARG A 492 -20.62 13.73 -3.44
N VAL A 493 -21.30 13.87 -2.31
CA VAL A 493 -22.65 14.43 -2.22
C VAL A 493 -22.56 15.89 -1.84
N ARG A 494 -23.17 16.77 -2.65
CA ARG A 494 -23.36 18.18 -2.29
C ARG A 494 -24.74 18.38 -1.68
N LYS A 495 -24.78 19.16 -0.61
CA LYS A 495 -25.97 19.49 0.19
C LYS A 495 -26.10 20.97 0.51
N THR A 496 -24.99 21.69 0.42
CA THR A 496 -24.92 23.12 0.63
C THR A 496 -24.17 23.73 -0.54
N ILE A 497 -24.69 24.84 -1.06
CA ILE A 497 -24.13 25.60 -2.17
C ILE A 497 -24.01 27.06 -1.72
N VAL A 498 -22.95 27.75 -2.14
CA VAL A 498 -22.78 29.20 -1.86
C VAL A 498 -23.85 29.98 -2.62
N GLY A 499 -24.41 31.05 -2.03
CA GLY A 499 -25.51 31.81 -2.62
C GLY A 499 -25.28 32.36 -4.05
N ASP A 500 -24.02 32.53 -4.45
CA ASP A 500 -23.62 33.03 -5.78
C ASP A 500 -23.29 31.91 -6.80
N ASP A 501 -23.36 30.65 -6.40
CA ASP A 501 -22.97 29.52 -7.25
C ASP A 501 -24.18 29.00 -8.06
N PRO A 502 -24.12 29.04 -9.41
CA PRO A 502 -25.21 28.61 -10.28
C PRO A 502 -25.51 27.10 -10.21
N ASP A 503 -24.65 26.29 -9.58
CA ASP A 503 -24.85 24.84 -9.41
C ASP A 503 -26.12 24.50 -8.61
N MET A 504 -26.80 25.48 -7.97
CA MET A 504 -28.08 25.26 -7.29
C MET A 504 -29.29 25.27 -8.23
N ILE A 505 -29.14 25.78 -9.46
CA ILE A 505 -30.25 25.86 -10.42
C ILE A 505 -30.72 24.44 -10.76
N ASN A 506 -32.04 24.27 -10.90
CA ASN A 506 -32.73 23.00 -11.09
C ASN A 506 -32.74 22.05 -9.88
N HIS A 507 -32.16 22.43 -8.74
CA HIS A 507 -32.25 21.64 -7.51
C HIS A 507 -33.37 22.13 -6.59
N ASP A 508 -34.06 21.19 -5.94
CA ASP A 508 -35.09 21.53 -4.95
C ASP A 508 -34.47 22.10 -3.65
N ALA A 509 -35.09 23.12 -3.06
CA ALA A 509 -34.69 23.65 -1.76
C ALA A 509 -34.96 22.63 -0.64
N PHE A 510 -33.99 22.35 0.23
CA PHE A 510 -34.18 21.37 1.30
C PHE A 510 -34.92 21.95 2.51
N VAL A 511 -34.69 23.22 2.77
CA VAL A 511 -35.37 24.05 3.78
C VAL A 511 -35.78 25.37 3.14
N ASP A 512 -36.67 26.10 3.79
CA ASP A 512 -37.06 27.44 3.33
C ASP A 512 -35.81 28.34 3.23
N ILE A 513 -35.57 28.89 2.03
CA ILE A 513 -34.47 29.81 1.78
C ILE A 513 -35.00 31.20 2.06
N MET A 514 -34.46 31.88 3.08
CA MET A 514 -34.94 33.19 3.53
C MET A 514 -33.88 34.28 3.33
N ASP A 515 -34.32 35.53 3.14
CA ASP A 515 -33.46 36.70 3.17
C ASP A 515 -33.07 37.10 4.62
N ALA A 516 -32.26 38.16 4.77
CA ALA A 516 -31.83 38.66 6.09
C ALA A 516 -32.99 39.18 6.95
N ASP A 517 -34.13 39.53 6.34
CA ASP A 517 -35.33 40.05 6.98
C ASP A 517 -36.35 38.94 7.34
N GLY A 518 -36.06 37.68 6.97
CA GLY A 518 -36.89 36.51 7.24
C GLY A 518 -37.99 36.25 6.21
N ASN A 519 -37.94 36.89 5.03
CA ASN A 519 -38.88 36.60 3.94
C ASN A 519 -38.40 35.37 3.16
N VAL A 520 -39.33 34.45 2.88
CA VAL A 520 -39.06 33.23 2.11
C VAL A 520 -38.87 33.58 0.63
N LEU A 521 -37.65 33.37 0.12
CA LEU A 521 -37.30 33.51 -1.29
C LEU A 521 -37.76 32.29 -2.10
N VAL A 522 -37.56 31.09 -1.54
CA VAL A 522 -37.95 29.78 -2.10
C VAL A 522 -38.40 28.89 -0.95
N ALA A 523 -39.56 28.23 -1.09
CA ALA A 523 -40.07 27.33 -0.06
C ALA A 523 -39.40 25.95 -0.12
N ALA A 524 -39.33 25.24 1.01
CA ALA A 524 -38.82 23.88 1.06
C ALA A 524 -39.57 22.96 0.08
N GLY A 525 -38.83 22.23 -0.75
CA GLY A 525 -39.34 21.34 -1.79
C GLY A 525 -39.64 22.02 -3.13
N GLU A 526 -39.50 23.35 -3.24
CA GLU A 526 -39.63 24.07 -4.50
C GLU A 526 -38.30 24.07 -5.28
N THR A 527 -38.37 23.90 -6.60
CA THR A 527 -37.20 23.90 -7.48
C THR A 527 -36.64 25.31 -7.66
N ILE A 528 -35.32 25.47 -7.50
CA ILE A 528 -34.64 26.74 -7.69
C ILE A 528 -34.51 27.02 -9.20
N THR A 529 -35.28 27.99 -9.69
CA THR A 529 -35.23 28.50 -11.06
C THR A 529 -34.17 29.60 -11.21
N GLU A 530 -33.84 30.00 -12.44
CA GLU A 530 -32.91 31.12 -12.70
C GLU A 530 -33.37 32.43 -12.02
N ASP A 531 -34.68 32.70 -12.01
CA ASP A 531 -35.26 33.87 -11.33
C ASP A 531 -35.12 33.78 -9.80
N ALA A 532 -35.28 32.58 -9.24
CA ALA A 532 -35.07 32.34 -7.81
C ALA A 532 -33.59 32.50 -7.44
N PHE A 533 -32.69 31.99 -8.28
CA PHE A 533 -31.25 32.16 -8.12
C PHE A 533 -30.83 33.64 -8.14
N ALA A 534 -31.37 34.46 -9.05
CA ALA A 534 -31.08 35.90 -9.06
C ALA A 534 -31.44 36.58 -7.74
N ARG A 535 -32.59 36.24 -7.13
CA ARG A 535 -33.01 36.75 -5.81
C ARG A 535 -32.10 36.28 -4.68
N ILE A 536 -31.67 35.01 -4.71
CA ILE A 536 -30.74 34.43 -3.73
C ILE A 536 -29.37 35.11 -3.80
N LYS A 537 -28.87 35.35 -5.02
CA LYS A 537 -27.63 36.05 -5.28
C LYS A 537 -27.67 37.49 -4.79
N GLU A 538 -28.76 38.21 -5.03
CA GLU A 538 -28.97 39.56 -4.50
C GLU A 538 -29.02 39.59 -2.96
N ALA A 539 -29.60 38.55 -2.33
CA ALA A 539 -29.63 38.40 -0.88
C ALA A 539 -28.26 38.07 -0.26
N ASN A 540 -27.24 37.75 -1.09
CA ASN A 540 -25.86 37.48 -0.69
C ASN A 540 -25.75 36.45 0.46
N LEU A 541 -26.52 35.37 0.36
CA LEU A 541 -26.55 34.32 1.38
C LEU A 541 -25.23 33.54 1.39
N PRO A 542 -24.63 33.28 2.57
CA PRO A 542 -23.36 32.58 2.65
C PRO A 542 -23.50 31.11 2.21
N GLU A 543 -24.60 30.47 2.58
CA GLU A 543 -24.86 29.06 2.33
C GLU A 543 -26.36 28.81 2.10
N VAL A 544 -26.67 28.07 1.05
CA VAL A 544 -28.01 27.65 0.66
C VAL A 544 -28.10 26.13 0.74
N LYS A 545 -29.07 25.62 1.50
CA LYS A 545 -29.30 24.18 1.65
C LYS A 545 -30.24 23.67 0.56
N VAL A 546 -29.68 22.92 -0.37
CA VAL A 546 -30.43 22.24 -1.43
C VAL A 546 -30.61 20.77 -1.09
N ARG A 547 -31.60 20.14 -1.72
CA ARG A 547 -31.82 18.72 -1.56
C ARG A 547 -30.56 17.96 -2.00
N PRO A 548 -29.98 17.11 -1.13
CA PRO A 548 -28.67 16.52 -1.41
C PRO A 548 -28.66 15.76 -2.72
N PHE A 549 -27.61 15.98 -3.50
CA PHE A 549 -27.47 15.43 -4.83
C PHE A 549 -26.06 14.94 -5.09
N LEU A 550 -25.97 13.94 -5.97
CA LEU A 550 -24.72 13.31 -6.37
C LEU A 550 -23.95 14.22 -7.33
N THR A 551 -22.65 14.34 -7.12
CA THR A 551 -21.75 15.03 -8.06
C THR A 551 -20.84 14.04 -8.77
N ASP A 552 -20.24 14.48 -9.87
CA ASP A 552 -19.20 13.71 -10.59
C ASP A 552 -17.81 13.81 -9.92
N ASP A 553 -17.71 14.44 -8.75
CA ASP A 553 -16.46 14.59 -8.00
C ASP A 553 -16.08 13.27 -7.33
N LEU A 554 -15.07 12.62 -7.91
CA LEU A 554 -14.55 11.33 -7.48
C LEU A 554 -13.40 11.52 -6.49
N VAL A 555 -13.58 11.02 -5.27
CA VAL A 555 -12.58 11.07 -4.21
C VAL A 555 -12.19 9.66 -3.80
N TYR A 556 -10.89 9.36 -3.80
CA TYR A 556 -10.36 8.14 -3.21
C TYR A 556 -9.98 8.40 -1.76
N MET A 557 -10.39 7.51 -0.86
CA MET A 557 -10.14 7.65 0.57
C MET A 557 -9.47 6.40 1.13
N SER A 558 -8.48 6.58 2.02
CA SER A 558 -7.99 5.49 2.86
C SER A 558 -8.99 5.15 3.96
N ALA A 559 -8.79 4.04 4.66
CA ALA A 559 -9.75 3.58 5.67
C ALA A 559 -9.96 4.60 6.81
N ASP A 560 -8.88 5.21 7.28
CA ASP A 560 -8.91 6.23 8.35
C ASP A 560 -9.46 7.59 7.89
N GLU A 561 -9.40 7.90 6.60
CA GLU A 561 -10.06 9.08 6.03
C GLU A 561 -11.56 8.88 5.87
N GLU A 562 -11.99 7.64 5.67
CA GLU A 562 -13.38 7.25 5.43
C GLU A 562 -14.24 7.26 6.70
N ASP A 563 -13.69 6.76 7.82
CA ASP A 563 -14.37 6.62 9.12
C ASP A 563 -15.24 7.82 9.57
N PRO A 564 -14.78 9.08 9.52
CA PRO A 564 -15.60 10.21 9.99
C PRO A 564 -16.87 10.44 9.16
N PHE A 565 -16.90 10.00 7.90
CA PHE A 565 -17.95 10.30 6.94
C PHE A 565 -19.10 9.30 6.97
N THR A 566 -20.27 9.75 6.48
CA THR A 566 -21.44 8.90 6.29
C THR A 566 -21.63 8.57 4.82
N ILE A 567 -21.54 7.29 4.47
CA ILE A 567 -21.49 6.82 3.10
C ILE A 567 -22.76 6.06 2.75
N ALA A 568 -23.43 6.45 1.68
CA ALA A 568 -24.60 5.76 1.14
C ALA A 568 -24.20 4.69 0.12
N GLN A 569 -25.01 3.65 0.01
CA GLN A 569 -24.86 2.64 -1.05
C GLN A 569 -25.41 3.18 -2.37
N LEU A 570 -24.81 2.76 -3.50
CA LEU A 570 -25.27 3.17 -4.83
C LEU A 570 -26.72 2.73 -5.15
N GLY A 571 -27.29 1.79 -4.39
CA GLY A 571 -28.69 1.38 -4.53
C GLY A 571 -29.73 2.44 -4.14
N ALA A 572 -29.32 3.60 -3.61
CA ALA A 572 -30.23 4.69 -3.28
C ALA A 572 -30.90 5.27 -4.54
N GLN A 573 -32.22 5.48 -4.49
CA GLN A 573 -32.96 6.04 -5.62
C GLN A 573 -32.63 7.51 -5.80
N ILE A 574 -32.16 7.85 -7.00
CA ILE A 574 -31.85 9.22 -7.45
C ILE A 574 -32.73 9.59 -8.64
N ASP A 575 -33.09 10.87 -8.75
CA ASP A 575 -33.78 11.41 -9.92
C ASP A 575 -32.80 11.77 -11.05
N ASP A 576 -33.33 12.23 -12.19
CA ASP A 576 -32.52 12.63 -13.36
C ASP A 576 -31.58 13.83 -13.09
N ARG A 577 -31.79 14.53 -11.96
CA ARG A 577 -30.98 15.66 -11.49
C ARG A 577 -29.96 15.22 -10.43
N GLY A 578 -29.86 13.92 -10.17
CA GLY A 578 -28.95 13.34 -9.18
C GLY A 578 -29.40 13.51 -7.73
N GLN A 579 -30.62 13.99 -7.47
CA GLN A 579 -31.14 14.22 -6.11
C GLN A 579 -31.70 12.94 -5.51
N PHE A 580 -31.49 12.70 -4.22
CA PHE A 580 -32.09 11.54 -3.55
C PHE A 580 -33.61 11.65 -3.50
N MET A 581 -34.33 10.64 -3.96
CA MET A 581 -35.81 10.65 -3.98
C MET A 581 -36.40 10.42 -2.58
N GLU A 582 -35.71 9.65 -1.73
CA GLU A 582 -36.12 9.34 -0.36
C GLU A 582 -35.50 10.31 0.65
N ASN A 583 -36.19 10.57 1.76
CA ASN A 583 -35.65 11.43 2.84
C ASN A 583 -34.69 10.68 3.77
N ARG A 584 -34.79 9.34 3.83
CA ARG A 584 -33.94 8.49 4.65
C ARG A 584 -33.46 7.31 3.83
N ILE A 585 -32.16 7.08 3.84
CA ILE A 585 -31.53 5.99 3.09
C ILE A 585 -30.61 5.17 3.99
N SER A 586 -30.30 3.96 3.55
CA SER A 586 -29.31 3.11 4.22
C SER A 586 -27.91 3.69 4.03
N VAL A 587 -27.20 3.87 5.14
CA VAL A 587 -25.85 4.42 5.17
C VAL A 587 -24.94 3.58 6.06
N ARG A 588 -23.65 3.66 5.77
CA ARG A 588 -22.56 3.15 6.59
C ARG A 588 -21.81 4.30 7.23
N ARG A 589 -21.48 4.16 8.51
CA ARG A 589 -20.55 5.04 9.23
C ARG A 589 -19.75 4.21 10.22
N ASN A 590 -18.42 4.24 10.11
CA ASN A 590 -17.53 3.26 10.74
C ASN A 590 -18.02 1.82 10.44
N GLN A 591 -18.29 1.06 11.50
CA GLN A 591 -18.76 -0.32 11.50
C GLN A 591 -20.29 -0.46 11.45
N GLN A 592 -21.05 0.63 11.56
CA GLN A 592 -22.51 0.57 11.72
C GLN A 592 -23.25 0.84 10.41
N PHE A 593 -24.22 -0.03 10.10
CA PHE A 593 -25.21 0.18 9.05
C PHE A 593 -26.51 0.67 9.68
N ARG A 594 -27.03 1.82 9.21
CA ARG A 594 -28.25 2.43 9.75
C ARG A 594 -28.98 3.25 8.71
N PHE A 595 -30.26 3.50 8.93
CA PHE A 595 -31.02 4.47 8.13
C PHE A 595 -30.80 5.89 8.66
N SER A 596 -30.24 6.76 7.82
CA SER A 596 -29.99 8.18 8.16
C SER A 596 -30.74 9.11 7.23
N SER A 597 -30.95 10.37 7.66
CA SER A 597 -31.41 11.44 6.78
C SER A 597 -30.39 11.70 5.67
N VAL A 598 -30.86 12.00 4.46
CA VAL A 598 -30.02 12.35 3.30
C VAL A 598 -29.12 13.57 3.55
N GLU A 599 -29.53 14.49 4.44
CA GLU A 599 -28.70 15.66 4.82
C GLU A 599 -27.37 15.26 5.48
N ARG A 600 -27.33 14.09 6.12
CA ARG A 600 -26.13 13.58 6.80
C ARG A 600 -25.23 12.78 5.88
N VAL A 601 -25.63 12.51 4.65
CA VAL A 601 -24.83 11.77 3.68
C VAL A 601 -23.74 12.70 3.15
N ASP A 602 -22.51 12.17 3.08
CA ASP A 602 -21.35 12.91 2.60
C ASP A 602 -20.85 12.32 1.27
N TYR A 603 -20.91 10.99 1.11
CA TYR A 603 -20.43 10.29 -0.07
C TYR A 603 -21.34 9.11 -0.46
N VAL A 604 -21.20 8.62 -1.69
CA VAL A 604 -21.88 7.42 -2.22
C VAL A 604 -20.85 6.49 -2.88
N ASP A 605 -21.04 5.18 -2.76
CA ASP A 605 -20.25 4.14 -3.46
C ASP A 605 -20.26 4.36 -4.99
N VAL A 606 -19.20 3.96 -5.70
CA VAL A 606 -19.16 4.11 -7.17
C VAL A 606 -19.81 2.95 -7.91
N ALA A 607 -19.75 1.73 -7.37
CA ALA A 607 -20.26 0.55 -8.05
C ALA A 607 -20.71 -0.51 -7.05
N PRO A 608 -21.77 -1.29 -7.32
CA PRO A 608 -22.18 -2.37 -6.40
C PRO A 608 -21.08 -3.43 -6.23
N ARG A 609 -20.32 -3.71 -7.31
CA ARG A 609 -19.18 -4.65 -7.31
C ARG A 609 -17.91 -4.12 -6.65
N GLN A 610 -17.90 -2.87 -6.16
CA GLN A 610 -16.74 -2.26 -5.50
C GLN A 610 -16.24 -3.08 -4.31
N ILE A 611 -17.13 -3.81 -3.64
CA ILE A 611 -16.82 -4.61 -2.45
C ILE A 611 -16.08 -5.92 -2.74
N VAL A 612 -16.18 -6.45 -3.96
CA VAL A 612 -15.66 -7.77 -4.32
C VAL A 612 -14.43 -7.68 -5.21
N GLY A 613 -13.63 -8.75 -5.20
CA GLY A 613 -12.50 -8.96 -6.08
C GLY A 613 -12.94 -9.37 -7.49
N VAL A 614 -11.97 -9.68 -8.33
CA VAL A 614 -12.20 -9.96 -9.77
C VAL A 614 -12.91 -11.29 -9.99
N SER A 615 -12.51 -12.36 -9.31
CA SER A 615 -13.11 -13.69 -9.46
C SER A 615 -14.53 -13.74 -8.91
N ALA A 616 -14.78 -13.07 -7.78
CA ALA A 616 -16.12 -12.98 -7.22
C ALA A 616 -17.03 -12.12 -8.11
N ALA A 617 -16.52 -11.04 -8.71
CA ALA A 617 -17.28 -10.21 -9.65
C ALA A 617 -17.62 -10.91 -10.98
N LEU A 618 -17.02 -12.07 -11.28
CA LEU A 618 -17.35 -12.92 -12.44
C LEU A 618 -18.51 -13.89 -12.16
N ILE A 619 -18.99 -13.99 -10.92
CA ILE A 619 -20.12 -14.87 -10.57
C ILE A 619 -21.43 -14.12 -10.84
N PRO A 620 -22.27 -14.55 -11.80
CA PRO A 620 -23.59 -13.97 -11.97
C PRO A 620 -24.49 -14.35 -10.78
N PHE A 621 -25.40 -13.45 -10.39
CA PHE A 621 -26.34 -13.67 -9.29
C PHE A 621 -25.69 -13.90 -7.91
N LEU A 622 -24.48 -13.37 -7.70
CA LEU A 622 -23.72 -13.51 -6.47
C LEU A 622 -24.52 -13.12 -5.21
N GLU A 623 -25.43 -12.15 -5.31
CA GLU A 623 -26.31 -11.71 -4.22
C GLU A 623 -27.32 -12.78 -3.75
N HIS A 624 -27.47 -13.87 -4.51
CA HIS A 624 -28.32 -15.01 -4.18
C HIS A 624 -27.54 -16.23 -3.65
N ASP A 625 -26.21 -16.14 -3.62
CA ASP A 625 -25.33 -17.19 -3.13
C ASP A 625 -24.87 -16.95 -1.69
N ASP A 626 -24.75 -18.03 -0.90
CA ASP A 626 -24.06 -17.97 0.39
C ASP A 626 -22.56 -17.69 0.19
N ALA A 627 -21.97 -16.91 1.10
CA ALA A 627 -20.57 -16.50 1.04
C ALA A 627 -19.61 -17.70 0.98
N ASN A 628 -19.92 -18.81 1.65
CA ASN A 628 -19.10 -20.02 1.59
C ASN A 628 -19.08 -20.64 0.20
N ARG A 629 -20.23 -20.63 -0.50
CA ARG A 629 -20.38 -21.18 -1.86
C ARG A 629 -19.76 -20.24 -2.89
N ALA A 630 -19.94 -18.93 -2.72
CA ALA A 630 -19.27 -17.92 -3.53
C ALA A 630 -17.74 -18.01 -3.40
N LEU A 631 -17.21 -18.23 -2.19
CA LEU A 631 -15.78 -18.42 -1.94
C LEU A 631 -15.26 -19.62 -2.73
N MET A 632 -15.91 -20.79 -2.60
CA MET A 632 -15.54 -21.99 -3.36
C MET A 632 -15.61 -21.75 -4.87
N GLY A 633 -16.69 -21.14 -5.37
CA GLY A 633 -16.87 -20.80 -6.78
C GLY A 633 -15.77 -19.89 -7.32
N SER A 634 -15.42 -18.84 -6.57
CA SER A 634 -14.34 -17.91 -6.94
C SER A 634 -12.97 -18.59 -6.99
N ASN A 635 -12.71 -19.55 -6.09
CA ASN A 635 -11.47 -20.32 -6.07
C ASN A 635 -11.41 -21.34 -7.21
N MET A 636 -12.50 -22.03 -7.50
CA MET A 636 -12.59 -23.05 -8.56
C MET A 636 -12.43 -22.45 -9.96
N GLN A 637 -12.92 -21.22 -10.21
CA GLN A 637 -12.70 -20.54 -11.49
C GLN A 637 -11.21 -20.38 -11.83
N ARG A 638 -10.34 -20.16 -10.84
CA ARG A 638 -8.88 -20.06 -11.04
C ARG A 638 -8.21 -21.40 -11.34
N GLN A 639 -8.94 -22.51 -11.16
CA GLN A 639 -8.46 -23.86 -11.42
C GLN A 639 -8.98 -24.42 -12.75
N ALA A 640 -9.87 -23.68 -13.43
CA ALA A 640 -10.40 -24.07 -14.73
C ALA A 640 -9.26 -24.33 -15.72
N VAL A 641 -9.33 -25.47 -16.41
CA VAL A 641 -8.32 -25.88 -17.37
C VAL A 641 -8.72 -25.35 -18.75
N PRO A 642 -7.77 -24.80 -19.54
CA PRO A 642 -8.07 -24.33 -20.89
C PRO A 642 -8.63 -25.45 -21.78
N LEU A 643 -9.68 -25.14 -22.53
CA LEU A 643 -10.31 -26.04 -23.48
C LEU A 643 -9.70 -25.88 -24.87
N LEU A 644 -9.96 -26.84 -25.76
CA LEU A 644 -9.58 -26.72 -27.18
C LEU A 644 -10.38 -25.66 -27.92
N ASP A 645 -11.65 -25.52 -27.54
CA ASP A 645 -12.60 -24.56 -28.09
C ASP A 645 -13.39 -24.01 -26.89
N PRO A 646 -13.01 -22.84 -26.34
CA PRO A 646 -13.75 -22.21 -25.24
C PRO A 646 -14.91 -21.36 -25.79
N ASP A 647 -16.01 -21.21 -25.04
CA ASP A 647 -17.11 -20.29 -25.40
C ASP A 647 -17.29 -19.23 -24.29
N VAL A 648 -17.63 -18.01 -24.70
CA VAL A 648 -17.98 -16.95 -23.75
C VAL A 648 -19.37 -17.27 -23.20
N PRO A 649 -19.54 -17.27 -21.86
CA PRO A 649 -20.80 -17.67 -21.23
C PRO A 649 -21.99 -16.81 -21.71
N ILE A 650 -23.12 -17.47 -22.00
CA ILE A 650 -24.37 -16.79 -22.36
C ILE A 650 -24.85 -15.81 -21.27
N VAL A 651 -24.59 -16.12 -20.00
CA VAL A 651 -24.89 -15.25 -18.85
C VAL A 651 -23.58 -14.73 -18.26
N SER A 652 -23.29 -13.45 -18.50
CA SER A 652 -22.04 -12.78 -18.10
C SER A 652 -22.28 -11.61 -17.15
N THR A 653 -21.22 -11.12 -16.51
CA THR A 653 -21.27 -9.98 -15.58
C THR A 653 -20.70 -8.67 -16.16
N GLY A 654 -20.03 -8.74 -17.31
CA GLY A 654 -19.29 -7.63 -17.91
C GLY A 654 -17.91 -7.41 -17.27
N MET A 655 -17.40 -8.39 -16.53
CA MET A 655 -16.04 -8.41 -15.96
C MET A 655 -15.07 -9.20 -16.83
N GLU A 656 -15.59 -10.04 -17.73
CA GLU A 656 -14.87 -11.01 -18.55
C GLU A 656 -13.82 -10.34 -19.44
N GLN A 657 -14.21 -9.27 -20.14
CA GLN A 657 -13.29 -8.50 -20.98
C GLN A 657 -12.12 -7.91 -20.17
N GLN A 658 -12.43 -7.27 -19.04
CA GLN A 658 -11.40 -6.67 -18.20
C GLN A 658 -10.47 -7.73 -17.58
N ALA A 659 -11.03 -8.88 -17.16
CA ALA A 659 -10.24 -9.98 -16.64
C ALA A 659 -9.28 -10.56 -17.69
N ALA A 660 -9.74 -10.74 -18.93
CA ALA A 660 -8.92 -11.23 -20.03
C ALA A 660 -7.84 -10.23 -20.45
N MET A 661 -8.21 -8.97 -20.71
CA MET A 661 -7.28 -7.91 -21.16
C MET A 661 -6.16 -7.65 -20.15
N ASN A 662 -6.47 -7.66 -18.85
CA ASN A 662 -5.49 -7.38 -17.79
C ASN A 662 -4.68 -8.61 -17.37
N SER A 663 -4.99 -9.80 -17.89
CA SER A 663 -4.21 -11.02 -17.62
C SER A 663 -2.82 -10.97 -18.25
N GLY A 664 -2.69 -10.37 -19.44
CA GLY A 664 -1.48 -10.40 -20.27
C GLY A 664 -1.39 -11.58 -21.24
N GLN A 665 -2.42 -12.43 -21.34
CA GLN A 665 -2.46 -13.51 -22.33
C GLN A 665 -3.09 -13.10 -23.67
N VAL A 666 -3.95 -12.08 -23.68
CA VAL A 666 -4.55 -11.53 -24.90
C VAL A 666 -3.53 -10.59 -25.57
N VAL A 667 -3.34 -10.72 -26.89
CA VAL A 667 -2.46 -9.83 -27.65
C VAL A 667 -3.28 -8.64 -28.12
N VAL A 668 -2.86 -7.44 -27.73
CA VAL A 668 -3.52 -6.18 -28.09
C VAL A 668 -2.65 -5.32 -29.00
N ALA A 669 -3.30 -4.49 -29.80
CA ALA A 669 -2.64 -3.54 -30.68
C ALA A 669 -1.98 -2.41 -29.89
N ALA A 670 -0.69 -2.17 -30.16
CA ALA A 670 0.09 -1.14 -29.48
C ALA A 670 0.00 0.23 -30.18
N GLU A 671 -0.40 0.26 -31.45
CA GLU A 671 -0.56 1.45 -32.28
C GLU A 671 -1.73 1.24 -33.24
N PRO A 672 -2.43 2.31 -33.65
CA PRO A 672 -3.49 2.20 -34.64
C PRO A 672 -2.89 1.86 -36.01
N GLY A 673 -3.61 1.10 -36.82
CA GLY A 673 -3.08 0.68 -38.13
C GLY A 673 -4.01 -0.21 -38.92
N GLU A 674 -3.47 -0.76 -40.02
CA GLU A 674 -4.16 -1.74 -40.86
C GLU A 674 -3.44 -3.09 -40.79
N VAL A 675 -4.20 -4.17 -40.61
CA VAL A 675 -3.65 -5.53 -40.56
C VAL A 675 -3.19 -5.98 -41.95
N LEU A 676 -1.88 -6.06 -42.16
CA LEU A 676 -1.29 -6.46 -43.45
C LEU A 676 -1.30 -7.97 -43.67
N ARG A 677 -1.02 -8.73 -42.60
CA ARG A 677 -0.84 -10.18 -42.67
C ARG A 677 -1.28 -10.82 -41.37
N VAL A 678 -2.01 -11.92 -41.49
CA VAL A 678 -2.44 -12.77 -40.38
C VAL A 678 -2.06 -14.20 -40.73
N THR A 679 -1.32 -14.86 -39.85
CA THR A 679 -1.04 -16.30 -39.92
C THR A 679 -1.33 -16.92 -38.55
N GLY A 680 -1.24 -18.26 -38.43
CA GLY A 680 -1.41 -18.93 -37.14
C GLY A 680 -0.35 -18.55 -36.10
N ASP A 681 0.82 -18.04 -36.53
CA ASP A 681 1.97 -17.80 -35.65
C ASP A 681 2.30 -16.31 -35.49
N GLU A 682 1.74 -15.44 -36.35
CA GLU A 682 2.05 -14.01 -36.32
C GLU A 682 0.95 -13.13 -36.94
N VAL A 683 0.84 -11.91 -36.41
CA VAL A 683 -0.01 -10.82 -36.94
C VAL A 683 0.89 -9.62 -37.24
N VAL A 684 0.78 -9.06 -38.45
CA VAL A 684 1.56 -7.87 -38.87
C VAL A 684 0.61 -6.71 -39.09
N VAL A 685 0.84 -5.61 -38.37
CA VAL A 685 0.06 -4.36 -38.43
C VAL A 685 0.92 -3.28 -39.07
N LEU A 686 0.38 -2.55 -40.04
CA LEU A 686 1.00 -1.34 -40.57
C LEU A 686 0.52 -0.12 -39.80
N GLY A 687 1.37 0.36 -38.88
CA GLY A 687 1.19 1.64 -38.22
C GLY A 687 1.85 2.78 -39.00
N GLU A 688 1.84 3.98 -38.42
CA GLU A 688 2.48 5.17 -39.00
C GLU A 688 4.00 5.03 -39.11
N ASN A 689 4.62 4.30 -38.17
CA ASN A 689 6.07 4.08 -38.10
C ASN A 689 6.58 2.89 -38.93
N GLY A 690 5.69 2.23 -39.69
CA GLY A 690 5.99 1.05 -40.50
C GLY A 690 5.32 -0.23 -39.97
N PRO A 691 5.68 -1.40 -40.54
CA PRO A 691 5.07 -2.67 -40.16
C PRO A 691 5.62 -3.18 -38.82
N ARG A 692 4.72 -3.46 -37.88
CA ARG A 692 5.02 -4.06 -36.59
C ARG A 692 4.56 -5.51 -36.56
N ASN A 693 5.41 -6.41 -36.08
CA ASN A 693 5.13 -7.84 -36.00
C ASN A 693 4.77 -8.25 -34.57
N TYR A 694 3.66 -8.96 -34.42
CA TYR A 694 3.19 -9.58 -33.19
C TYR A 694 3.29 -11.09 -33.34
N ARG A 695 4.25 -11.70 -32.64
CA ARG A 695 4.43 -13.15 -32.65
C ARG A 695 3.51 -13.80 -31.63
N LEU A 696 2.76 -14.81 -32.05
CA LEU A 696 1.82 -15.54 -31.21
C LEU A 696 2.52 -16.71 -30.51
N ARG A 697 2.14 -16.97 -29.27
CA ARG A 697 2.56 -18.13 -28.48
C ARG A 697 1.76 -19.35 -28.93
N LYS A 698 2.43 -20.41 -29.38
CA LYS A 698 1.78 -21.61 -29.92
C LYS A 698 2.16 -22.84 -29.14
N TYR A 699 1.16 -23.53 -28.60
CA TYR A 699 1.32 -24.73 -27.78
C TYR A 699 2.36 -24.59 -26.66
N ASN A 700 2.47 -23.39 -26.08
CA ASN A 700 3.41 -23.10 -25.01
C ASN A 700 2.92 -23.77 -23.72
N ARG A 701 3.81 -24.49 -23.03
CA ARG A 701 3.49 -25.10 -21.74
C ARG A 701 3.49 -24.03 -20.64
N SER A 702 2.42 -23.94 -19.87
CA SER A 702 2.35 -23.08 -18.68
C SER A 702 3.10 -23.67 -17.48
N ASN A 703 3.29 -22.88 -16.43
CA ASN A 703 3.85 -23.36 -15.16
C ASN A 703 3.07 -24.55 -14.54
N GLN A 704 1.76 -24.63 -14.77
CA GLN A 704 0.89 -25.70 -14.28
C GLN A 704 0.72 -26.82 -15.31
N SER A 705 1.51 -26.82 -16.38
CA SER A 705 1.47 -27.80 -17.47
C SER A 705 0.17 -27.79 -18.29
N THR A 706 -0.56 -26.67 -18.28
CA THR A 706 -1.63 -26.41 -19.24
C THR A 706 -1.05 -25.86 -20.55
N CYS A 707 -1.90 -25.72 -21.57
CA CYS A 707 -1.52 -25.21 -22.89
C CYS A 707 -1.90 -23.73 -23.04
N ILE A 708 -0.94 -22.88 -23.35
CA ILE A 708 -1.14 -21.51 -23.80
C ILE A 708 -0.98 -21.52 -25.33
N ASP A 709 -2.09 -21.38 -26.04
CA ASP A 709 -2.16 -21.33 -27.49
C ASP A 709 -2.92 -20.08 -27.91
N GLN A 710 -2.20 -19.17 -28.57
CA GLN A 710 -2.78 -17.93 -29.08
C GLN A 710 -3.26 -18.11 -30.51
N HIS A 711 -4.41 -17.52 -30.84
CA HIS A 711 -5.00 -17.56 -32.17
C HIS A 711 -5.49 -16.16 -32.58
N PRO A 712 -5.22 -15.75 -33.82
CA PRO A 712 -5.62 -14.42 -34.30
C PRO A 712 -7.14 -14.32 -34.43
N VAL A 713 -7.70 -13.17 -34.03
CA VAL A 713 -9.12 -12.84 -34.21
C VAL A 713 -9.37 -11.82 -35.32
N VAL A 714 -8.32 -11.10 -35.71
CA VAL A 714 -8.39 -10.08 -36.76
C VAL A 714 -8.26 -10.67 -38.15
N ASN A 715 -8.81 -9.94 -39.13
CA ASN A 715 -8.71 -10.30 -40.54
C ASN A 715 -7.74 -9.35 -41.27
N LYS A 716 -7.10 -9.85 -42.34
CA LYS A 716 -6.30 -9.01 -43.23
C LYS A 716 -7.16 -7.86 -43.81
N GLY A 717 -6.62 -6.65 -43.77
CA GLY A 717 -7.29 -5.42 -44.22
C GLY A 717 -8.19 -4.77 -43.15
N GLN A 718 -8.31 -5.37 -41.97
CA GLN A 718 -9.02 -4.77 -40.85
C GLN A 718 -8.23 -3.56 -40.32
N ARG A 719 -8.93 -2.44 -40.10
CA ARG A 719 -8.39 -1.31 -39.34
C ARG A 719 -8.57 -1.57 -37.86
N ILE A 720 -7.54 -1.27 -37.10
CA ILE A 720 -7.48 -1.46 -35.66
C ILE A 720 -7.05 -0.17 -34.98
N GLU A 721 -7.56 0.03 -33.77
CA GLU A 721 -7.17 1.10 -32.85
C GLU A 721 -6.25 0.56 -31.76
N VAL A 722 -5.69 1.45 -30.94
CA VAL A 722 -4.88 1.07 -29.78
C VAL A 722 -5.75 0.27 -28.81
N ASN A 723 -5.20 -0.82 -28.28
CA ASN A 723 -5.86 -1.77 -27.39
C ASN A 723 -6.92 -2.70 -28.04
N ASP A 724 -7.12 -2.64 -29.36
CA ASP A 724 -7.91 -3.65 -30.04
C ASP A 724 -7.27 -5.03 -29.93
N VAL A 725 -8.11 -6.06 -29.77
CA VAL A 725 -7.64 -7.45 -29.67
C VAL A 725 -7.16 -7.94 -31.03
N LEU A 726 -5.90 -8.37 -31.07
CA LEU A 726 -5.27 -8.98 -32.23
C LEU A 726 -5.40 -10.50 -32.21
N ALA A 727 -5.20 -11.10 -31.03
CA ALA A 727 -5.25 -12.53 -30.82
C ALA A 727 -5.71 -12.87 -29.40
N ASP A 728 -6.53 -13.91 -29.31
CA ASP A 728 -6.95 -14.55 -28.07
C ASP A 728 -6.00 -15.69 -27.69
N SER A 729 -6.15 -16.21 -26.47
CA SER A 729 -5.48 -17.37 -25.88
C SER A 729 -6.49 -18.49 -25.57
N SER A 730 -6.00 -19.65 -25.12
CA SER A 730 -6.76 -20.89 -24.83
C SER A 730 -7.97 -20.78 -23.89
N SER A 731 -8.21 -19.64 -23.24
CA SER A 731 -9.36 -19.42 -22.34
C SER A 731 -9.94 -18.03 -22.50
N THR A 732 -9.90 -17.52 -23.73
CA THR A 732 -10.46 -16.24 -24.12
C THR A 732 -11.06 -16.34 -25.52
N GLU A 733 -12.13 -15.60 -25.77
CA GLU A 733 -12.80 -15.56 -27.07
C GLU A 733 -13.32 -14.14 -27.31
N ASN A 734 -12.91 -13.54 -28.42
CA ASN A 734 -13.10 -12.14 -28.79
C ASN A 734 -12.68 -11.14 -27.69
N GLY A 735 -11.59 -11.42 -26.97
CA GLY A 735 -11.10 -10.59 -25.87
C GLY A 735 -11.85 -10.72 -24.55
N GLU A 736 -12.81 -11.64 -24.46
CA GLU A 736 -13.55 -11.95 -23.22
C GLU A 736 -13.04 -13.24 -22.60
N LEU A 737 -13.08 -13.33 -21.27
CA LEU A 737 -12.70 -14.54 -20.54
C LEU A 737 -13.69 -15.68 -20.82
N ALA A 738 -13.18 -16.82 -21.26
CA ALA A 738 -13.94 -18.01 -21.61
C ALA A 738 -13.32 -19.24 -20.95
N LEU A 739 -13.78 -19.59 -19.74
CA LEU A 739 -13.22 -20.67 -18.91
C LEU A 739 -13.87 -22.05 -19.16
N GLY A 740 -14.92 -22.12 -19.98
CA GLY A 740 -15.76 -23.31 -20.06
C GLY A 740 -16.65 -23.35 -21.31
N GLN A 741 -17.76 -24.08 -21.18
CA GLN A 741 -18.75 -24.33 -22.23
C GLN A 741 -20.16 -24.22 -21.67
N ASP A 742 -21.09 -23.69 -22.47
CA ASP A 742 -22.51 -23.67 -22.13
C ASP A 742 -23.15 -25.05 -22.39
N VAL A 743 -23.77 -25.63 -21.36
CA VAL A 743 -24.36 -26.98 -21.43
C VAL A 743 -25.82 -26.97 -20.99
N VAL A 744 -26.62 -27.88 -21.55
CA VAL A 744 -28.01 -28.08 -21.13
C VAL A 744 -28.01 -28.95 -19.86
N VAL A 745 -28.45 -28.38 -18.74
CA VAL A 745 -28.51 -29.06 -17.45
C VAL A 745 -29.96 -29.39 -17.09
N ALA A 746 -30.19 -30.58 -16.54
CA ALA A 746 -31.48 -31.00 -15.99
C ALA A 746 -31.35 -31.30 -14.49
N PHE A 747 -32.18 -30.65 -13.66
CA PHE A 747 -32.23 -30.88 -12.22
C PHE A 747 -33.24 -31.98 -11.89
N LEU A 748 -32.76 -33.22 -11.81
CA LEU A 748 -33.55 -34.41 -11.46
C LEU A 748 -32.66 -35.47 -10.82
N SER A 749 -33.23 -36.39 -10.06
CA SER A 749 -32.50 -37.58 -9.59
C SER A 749 -32.56 -38.67 -10.67
N TRP A 750 -31.40 -39.15 -11.13
CA TRP A 750 -31.33 -40.16 -12.20
C TRP A 750 -30.66 -41.43 -11.70
N GLU A 751 -31.47 -42.41 -11.33
CA GLU A 751 -31.04 -43.79 -11.00
C GLU A 751 -29.91 -43.88 -9.95
N GLY A 752 -29.77 -42.87 -9.09
CA GLY A 752 -28.69 -42.77 -8.11
C GLY A 752 -27.31 -42.41 -8.69
N GLY A 753 -27.19 -42.20 -10.00
CA GLY A 753 -25.93 -41.81 -10.66
C GLY A 753 -25.46 -40.40 -10.32
N ASN A 754 -26.35 -39.56 -9.77
CA ASN A 754 -26.05 -38.22 -9.28
C ASN A 754 -26.20 -38.08 -7.75
N PHE A 755 -25.88 -39.14 -7.01
CA PHE A 755 -25.87 -39.12 -5.54
C PHE A 755 -24.69 -38.30 -4.97
N GLU A 756 -24.91 -37.58 -3.85
CA GLU A 756 -23.89 -36.83 -3.09
C GLU A 756 -22.93 -35.95 -3.92
N ASP A 757 -23.47 -35.16 -4.86
CA ASP A 757 -22.75 -34.23 -5.76
C ASP A 757 -22.11 -34.86 -7.01
N ALA A 758 -22.36 -36.15 -7.30
CA ALA A 758 -21.96 -36.74 -8.57
C ALA A 758 -22.70 -36.10 -9.76
N ILE A 759 -21.99 -35.92 -10.88
CA ILE A 759 -22.53 -35.34 -12.12
C ILE A 759 -22.56 -36.40 -13.20
N LEU A 760 -23.73 -36.58 -13.83
CA LEU A 760 -23.87 -37.38 -15.04
C LEU A 760 -23.67 -36.48 -16.26
N VAL A 761 -22.78 -36.90 -17.16
CA VAL A 761 -22.44 -36.16 -18.36
C VAL A 761 -22.93 -36.96 -19.58
N SER A 762 -23.51 -36.26 -20.55
CA SER A 762 -23.90 -36.87 -21.83
C SER A 762 -22.67 -37.28 -22.62
N GLU A 763 -22.71 -38.45 -23.27
CA GLU A 763 -21.65 -38.92 -24.18
C GLU A 763 -21.36 -37.90 -25.30
N ARG A 764 -22.31 -37.04 -25.65
CA ARG A 764 -22.10 -35.96 -26.64
C ARG A 764 -21.00 -34.97 -26.25
N MET A 765 -20.63 -34.88 -24.97
CA MET A 765 -19.56 -33.99 -24.50
C MET A 765 -18.15 -34.62 -24.56
N VAL A 766 -18.07 -35.92 -24.86
CA VAL A 766 -16.83 -36.68 -25.05
C VAL A 766 -16.55 -36.79 -26.54
#